data_AF-A0A6M1RSF3-F1
#
_entry.id   AF-A0A6M1RSF3-F1
#
_cell.length_a   1.000
_cell.length_b   1.000
_cell.length_c   1.000
_cell.angle_alpha   90.00
_cell.angle_beta   90.00
_cell.angle_gamma   90.00
#
_symmetry.space_group_name_H-M   'P 1'
#
loop_
_entity.id
_entity.type
_entity.pdbx_description
1 polymer ?
#
loop_
_entity_poly.entity_id
_entity_poly.type
_entity_poly.pdbx_seq_one_letter_code
_entity_poly.pdbx_strand_id
1 'polypeptide(L)'
;MAVSDSPGSLLRLGFIDLVIIVLYFVVVLAIGFYLKRFANTGEDFFLAGRKMTAWIAGLSFISANLSSLETMGWSAMAYQYGMLGAHAYFIGAIPAILFLAIVMMPFYYICKTHSVPGYLKLRYGEPARALAGITFSFLTICVSGASMFAMAKILNLLLGWNMHVSIWVSSLTVAIYVALGGLLSAVFNEVLQFFLIWAGSLLIPILGLIHAGGWRGMIEKIQQHAPVIHPTVQNADFTSLWRNLGSFDANPMGIDWFGMVFGLGLAVSFGYWCTDFLQVQRVIVAKDLRSAQNGTIIGAFLKMMVPLIVTVPGLLGLAVLVHPDGSPVVLVPESDPRAGITHRTYNDVLPLLMSQYLGPGLLGLGVTAMIAGFMSGMAGNLSAFATVWTYDVYKPLIRRHAEDRHYVGMGRAASIVGILLSIGTAYLLFFFSNILEYLQVLVFFFIVPLFAVILPGMLWKRATPAAGFWGFLAAILASIGMWAYVHTFPDGWRPQPKATLAEGSVVRLERDAAGDLQRVIVERGAIQLVNVAAAAARQEGMPLALPGRVNDGRDERPLQLLAPRVVLADTQEALKFGVEGVSVTVMPGVQMSHIMVEKRFAPEAFNPRHAKVIARSEKAKPMAINMYSAWWSFVVGIVVTVLVSLVTRPKPESELRNLVMGLTTLPDEGPCPWYQKPILWASVVAAILVAVNVIFW
;
A
#
# COMPACT_ATOMS: atom_id res chain seq x y z
N MET A 1 -16.86 -24.50 -6.21
CA MET A 1 -17.42 -23.56 -7.21
C MET A 1 -16.23 -22.84 -7.83
N ALA A 2 -16.08 -22.93 -9.15
CA ALA A 2 -14.92 -22.43 -9.88
C ALA A 2 -15.11 -20.98 -10.35
N VAL A 3 -14.01 -20.24 -10.54
CA VAL A 3 -14.03 -18.90 -11.13
C VAL A 3 -14.43 -19.02 -12.61
N SER A 4 -15.56 -18.42 -13.02
CA SER A 4 -16.01 -18.48 -14.42
C SER A 4 -15.20 -17.54 -15.31
N ASP A 5 -14.79 -17.98 -16.51
CA ASP A 5 -14.08 -17.18 -17.52
C ASP A 5 -14.99 -16.21 -18.33
N SER A 6 -16.19 -15.91 -17.83
CA SER A 6 -17.21 -15.14 -18.55
C SER A 6 -16.87 -13.63 -18.65
N PRO A 7 -17.09 -12.96 -19.80
CA PRO A 7 -16.71 -11.55 -20.04
C PRO A 7 -17.63 -10.49 -19.41
N GLY A 8 -18.37 -10.83 -18.35
CA GLY A 8 -19.25 -9.91 -17.60
C GLY A 8 -18.65 -9.47 -16.26
N SER A 9 -19.30 -8.53 -15.55
CA SER A 9 -18.92 -8.16 -14.18
C SER A 9 -18.70 -9.41 -13.34
N LEU A 10 -17.53 -9.55 -12.71
CA LEU A 10 -17.17 -10.73 -11.91
C LEU A 10 -18.14 -10.94 -10.74
N LEU A 11 -18.86 -9.88 -10.34
CA LEU A 11 -19.81 -9.85 -9.24
C LEU A 11 -21.13 -9.20 -9.69
N ARG A 12 -22.27 -9.86 -9.46
CA ARG A 12 -23.60 -9.26 -9.67
C ARG A 12 -24.19 -8.88 -8.32
N LEU A 13 -24.33 -7.58 -8.07
CA LEU A 13 -25.00 -7.08 -6.87
C LEU A 13 -26.50 -7.35 -6.97
N GLY A 14 -27.02 -8.09 -6.00
CA GLY A 14 -28.45 -8.27 -5.80
C GLY A 14 -29.11 -7.02 -5.22
N PHE A 15 -30.44 -7.01 -5.21
CA PHE A 15 -31.22 -5.90 -4.62
C PHE A 15 -30.87 -5.65 -3.14
N ILE A 16 -30.71 -6.72 -2.35
CA ILE A 16 -30.35 -6.64 -0.93
C ILE A 16 -28.97 -6.00 -0.75
N ASP A 17 -28.02 -6.34 -1.63
CA ASP A 17 -26.67 -5.76 -1.57
C ASP A 17 -26.71 -4.24 -1.76
N LEU A 18 -27.51 -3.77 -2.73
CA LEU A 18 -27.70 -2.35 -2.98
C LEU A 18 -28.35 -1.64 -1.79
N VAL A 19 -29.36 -2.26 -1.16
CA VAL A 19 -30.01 -1.71 0.04
C VAL A 19 -29.02 -1.51 1.18
N ILE A 20 -28.12 -2.46 1.42
CA ILE A 20 -27.07 -2.35 2.45
C ILE A 20 -26.15 -1.17 2.16
N ILE A 21 -25.68 -1.04 0.92
CA ILE A 21 -24.80 0.06 0.49
C ILE A 21 -25.49 1.42 0.67
N VAL A 22 -26.75 1.54 0.22
CA VAL A 22 -27.52 2.79 0.35
C VAL A 22 -27.76 3.12 1.82
N LEU A 23 -28.14 2.15 2.65
CA LEU A 23 -28.33 2.35 4.08
C LEU A 23 -27.06 2.86 4.76
N TYR A 24 -25.89 2.31 4.41
CA TYR A 24 -24.60 2.80 4.89
C TYR A 24 -24.39 4.28 4.57
N PHE A 25 -24.60 4.69 3.32
CA PHE A 25 -24.46 6.10 2.93
C PHE A 25 -25.45 7.01 3.68
N VAL A 26 -26.69 6.57 3.85
CA VAL A 26 -27.71 7.31 4.62
C VAL A 26 -27.25 7.51 6.06
N VAL A 27 -26.77 6.46 6.73
CA VAL A 27 -26.29 6.54 8.12
C VAL A 27 -25.09 7.48 8.25
N VAL A 28 -24.08 7.35 7.38
CA VAL A 28 -22.88 8.19 7.41
C VAL A 28 -23.22 9.67 7.18
N LEU A 29 -24.10 9.97 6.22
CA LEU A 29 -24.53 11.34 5.95
C LEU A 29 -25.39 11.90 7.09
N ALA A 30 -26.27 11.08 7.68
CA ALA A 30 -27.09 11.48 8.83
C ALA A 30 -26.24 11.82 10.06
N ILE A 31 -25.22 11.01 10.37
CA ILE A 31 -24.26 11.28 11.45
C ILE A 31 -23.54 12.60 11.19
N GLY A 32 -23.05 12.83 9.96
CA GLY A 32 -22.36 14.06 9.62
C GLY A 32 -23.22 15.31 9.74
N PHE A 33 -24.46 15.25 9.25
CA PHE A 33 -25.41 16.36 9.38
C PHE A 33 -25.76 16.63 10.85
N TYR A 34 -25.98 15.58 11.64
CA TYR A 34 -26.27 15.70 13.07
C TYR A 34 -25.09 16.31 13.85
N LEU A 35 -23.85 15.90 13.55
CA LEU A 35 -22.67 16.37 14.28
C LEU A 35 -22.23 17.78 13.89
N LYS A 36 -22.60 18.26 12.69
CA LYS A 36 -22.28 19.61 12.21
C LYS A 36 -22.66 20.71 13.21
N ARG A 37 -23.76 20.54 13.96
CA ARG A 37 -24.23 21.52 14.97
C ARG A 37 -23.30 21.69 16.18
N PHE A 38 -22.37 20.74 16.39
CA PHE A 38 -21.43 20.75 17.52
C PHE A 38 -20.01 21.23 17.14
N ALA A 39 -19.74 21.53 15.87
CA ALA A 39 -18.40 21.94 15.39
C ALA A 39 -18.35 23.46 15.10
N ASN A 40 -18.33 24.28 16.16
CA ASN A 40 -18.45 25.74 16.03
C ASN A 40 -17.12 26.51 16.16
N THR A 41 -16.01 25.84 16.50
CA THR A 41 -14.69 26.47 16.67
C THR A 41 -13.60 25.77 15.86
N GLY A 42 -12.46 26.44 15.63
CA GLY A 42 -11.30 25.82 14.99
C GLY A 42 -10.72 24.64 15.79
N GLU A 43 -10.79 24.69 17.13
CA GLU A 43 -10.36 23.61 18.00
C GLU A 43 -11.29 22.38 17.90
N ASP A 44 -12.60 22.59 17.79
CA ASP A 44 -13.55 21.51 17.50
C ASP A 44 -13.35 20.94 16.09
N PHE A 45 -13.00 21.80 15.12
CA PHE A 45 -12.77 21.42 13.73
C PHE A 45 -11.44 20.70 13.50
N PHE A 46 -10.38 20.94 14.29
CA PHE A 46 -9.06 20.32 14.06
C PHE A 46 -8.62 19.32 15.15
N LEU A 47 -9.18 19.39 16.37
CA LEU A 47 -8.73 18.59 17.53
C LEU A 47 -9.86 17.85 18.26
N ALA A 48 -11.09 17.87 17.74
CA ALA A 48 -12.27 17.25 18.36
C ALA A 48 -12.44 17.63 19.86
N GLY A 49 -12.00 18.83 20.25
CA GLY A 49 -12.11 19.36 21.60
C GLY A 49 -11.33 18.62 22.69
N ARG A 50 -10.38 17.72 22.36
CA ARG A 50 -9.54 16.95 23.31
C ARG A 50 -10.33 16.18 24.38
N LYS A 51 -11.47 15.59 24.04
CA LYS A 51 -12.33 14.87 25.00
C LYS A 51 -12.29 13.35 24.82
N MET A 52 -11.38 12.81 24.00
CA MET A 52 -11.41 11.40 23.64
C MET A 52 -10.89 10.49 24.76
N THR A 53 -11.64 9.43 25.07
CA THR A 53 -11.20 8.36 25.98
C THR A 53 -10.21 7.44 25.29
N ALA A 54 -9.46 6.64 26.06
CA ALA A 54 -8.46 5.71 25.52
C ALA A 54 -9.02 4.77 24.44
N TRP A 55 -10.21 4.19 24.65
CA TRP A 55 -10.83 3.30 23.66
C TRP A 55 -11.19 4.00 22.35
N ILE A 56 -11.79 5.19 22.44
CA ILE A 56 -12.16 5.94 21.23
C ILE A 56 -10.91 6.39 20.47
N ALA A 57 -9.89 6.85 21.20
CA ALA A 57 -8.60 7.21 20.61
C ALA A 57 -7.92 6.01 19.93
N GLY A 58 -7.92 4.84 20.58
CA GLY A 58 -7.34 3.62 20.01
C GLY A 58 -8.09 3.09 18.79
N LEU A 59 -9.44 3.13 18.80
CA LEU A 59 -10.25 2.77 17.65
C LEU A 59 -10.05 3.74 16.49
N SER A 60 -10.02 5.05 16.74
CA SER A 60 -9.76 6.05 15.70
C SER A 60 -8.33 5.93 15.15
N PHE A 61 -7.34 5.67 16.01
CA PHE A 61 -5.95 5.43 15.60
C PHE A 61 -5.83 4.27 14.61
N ILE A 62 -6.48 3.14 14.87
CA ILE A 62 -6.43 1.99 13.95
C ILE A 62 -7.36 2.15 12.76
N SER A 63 -8.53 2.76 12.93
CA SER A 63 -9.45 3.03 11.83
C SER A 63 -8.85 3.98 10.79
N ALA A 64 -8.08 4.98 11.21
CA ALA A 64 -7.42 5.92 10.30
C ALA A 64 -6.39 5.23 9.37
N ASN A 65 -5.85 4.08 9.80
CA ASN A 65 -4.97 3.26 8.97
C ASN A 65 -5.71 2.16 8.19
N LEU A 66 -6.78 1.59 8.74
CA LEU A 66 -7.61 0.57 8.10
C LEU A 66 -8.38 1.15 6.90
N SER A 67 -7.76 1.07 5.73
CA SER A 67 -8.30 1.55 4.47
C SER A 67 -8.54 0.40 3.48
N SER A 68 -9.25 0.68 2.38
CA SER A 68 -9.36 -0.28 1.27
C SER A 68 -7.98 -0.68 0.74
N LEU A 69 -7.08 0.29 0.69
CA LEU A 69 -5.68 0.11 0.35
C LEU A 69 -4.96 -0.87 1.29
N GLU A 70 -5.21 -0.79 2.60
CA GLU A 70 -4.62 -1.71 3.58
C GLU A 70 -5.12 -3.14 3.32
N THR A 71 -6.45 -3.29 3.16
CA THR A 71 -7.07 -4.61 2.98
C THR A 71 -6.66 -5.30 1.68
N MET A 72 -6.72 -4.59 0.55
CA MET A 72 -6.35 -5.16 -0.76
C MET A 72 -4.84 -5.35 -0.87
N GLY A 73 -4.09 -4.35 -0.43
CA GLY A 73 -2.65 -4.31 -0.56
C GLY A 73 -1.93 -5.39 0.23
N TRP A 74 -2.29 -5.61 1.49
CA TRP A 74 -1.66 -6.65 2.29
C TRP A 74 -2.15 -8.06 1.93
N SER A 75 -3.38 -8.19 1.40
CA SER A 75 -3.83 -9.44 0.78
C SER A 75 -3.02 -9.77 -0.48
N ALA A 76 -2.77 -8.77 -1.33
CA ALA A 76 -1.90 -8.89 -2.49
C ALA A 76 -0.48 -9.29 -2.09
N MET A 77 0.07 -8.66 -1.05
CA MET A 77 1.41 -8.98 -0.52
C MET A 77 1.49 -10.40 0.03
N ALA A 78 0.46 -10.88 0.73
CA ALA A 78 0.43 -12.23 1.26
C ALA A 78 0.25 -13.29 0.16
N TYR A 79 -0.49 -12.98 -0.90
CA TYR A 79 -0.53 -13.83 -2.09
C TYR A 79 0.85 -13.87 -2.80
N GLN A 80 1.50 -12.73 -2.92
CA GLN A 80 2.77 -12.60 -3.64
C GLN A 80 3.96 -13.19 -2.85
N TYR A 81 4.00 -13.02 -1.54
CA TYR A 81 5.17 -13.31 -0.70
C TYR A 81 4.87 -14.22 0.50
N GLY A 82 3.64 -14.71 0.65
CA GLY A 82 3.23 -15.53 1.79
C GLY A 82 3.23 -14.75 3.11
N MET A 83 3.53 -15.47 4.19
CA MET A 83 3.59 -14.93 5.55
C MET A 83 4.66 -13.86 5.76
N LEU A 84 5.62 -13.69 4.84
CA LEU A 84 6.58 -12.58 4.91
C LEU A 84 5.88 -11.22 5.00
N GLY A 85 4.74 -11.04 4.33
CA GLY A 85 3.95 -9.81 4.42
C GLY A 85 3.49 -9.45 5.84
N ALA A 86 3.29 -10.45 6.72
CA ALA A 86 2.86 -10.22 8.10
C ALA A 86 3.93 -9.55 8.98
N HIS A 87 5.21 -9.51 8.56
CA HIS A 87 6.26 -8.79 9.29
C HIS A 87 5.98 -7.30 9.40
N ALA A 88 5.27 -6.72 8.43
CA ALA A 88 4.89 -5.31 8.50
C ALA A 88 4.01 -4.99 9.72
N TYR A 89 3.32 -6.00 10.25
CA TYR A 89 2.56 -5.91 11.48
C TYR A 89 3.43 -6.28 12.66
N PHE A 90 3.94 -7.52 12.69
CA PHE A 90 4.55 -8.10 13.89
C PHE A 90 5.93 -7.50 14.21
N ILE A 91 6.78 -7.28 13.22
CA ILE A 91 8.12 -6.70 13.43
C ILE A 91 8.16 -5.21 13.11
N GLY A 92 7.28 -4.77 12.22
CA GLY A 92 7.08 -3.37 11.88
C GLY A 92 6.20 -2.61 12.87
N ALA A 93 4.89 -2.74 12.70
CA ALA A 93 3.92 -1.89 13.35
C ALA A 93 3.90 -2.02 14.88
N ILE A 94 3.84 -3.24 15.42
CA ILE A 94 3.61 -3.42 16.87
C ILE A 94 4.75 -2.81 17.70
N PRO A 95 6.04 -3.09 17.44
CA PRO A 95 7.13 -2.45 18.18
C PRO A 95 7.14 -0.93 18.02
N ALA A 96 6.87 -0.42 16.82
CA ALA A 96 6.84 1.01 16.54
C ALA A 96 5.69 1.73 17.29
N ILE A 97 4.49 1.13 17.33
CA ILE A 97 3.34 1.69 18.06
C ILE A 97 3.58 1.66 19.57
N LEU A 98 4.21 0.59 20.10
CA LEU A 98 4.59 0.54 21.51
C LEU A 98 5.66 1.59 21.86
N PHE A 99 6.64 1.79 20.97
CA PHE A 99 7.63 2.86 21.12
C PHE A 99 6.96 4.25 21.09
N LEU A 100 6.03 4.49 20.16
CA LEU A 100 5.21 5.70 20.15
C LEU A 100 4.52 5.87 21.51
N ALA A 101 3.79 4.86 21.98
CA ALA A 101 3.01 4.93 23.22
C ALA A 101 3.85 5.24 24.46
N ILE A 102 4.98 4.56 24.64
CA ILE A 102 5.77 4.64 25.88
C ILE A 102 6.79 5.78 25.83
N VAL A 103 7.42 6.00 24.67
CA VAL A 103 8.57 6.92 24.55
C VAL A 103 8.14 8.26 23.96
N MET A 104 7.45 8.26 22.82
CA MET A 104 7.18 9.52 22.08
C MET A 104 5.90 10.25 22.52
N MET A 105 4.88 9.55 23.02
CA MET A 105 3.64 10.19 23.46
C MET A 105 3.84 11.14 24.64
N PRO A 106 4.58 10.80 25.72
CA PRO A 106 4.90 11.75 26.77
C PRO A 106 5.55 13.01 26.22
N PHE A 107 6.48 12.83 25.28
CA PHE A 107 7.19 13.93 24.63
C PHE A 107 6.25 14.82 23.82
N TYR A 108 5.45 14.28 22.90
CA TYR A 108 4.52 15.06 22.09
C TYR A 108 3.49 15.82 22.93
N TYR A 109 3.03 15.22 24.02
CA TYR A 109 2.10 15.85 24.96
C TYR A 109 2.73 17.09 25.63
N ILE A 110 4.02 17.03 26.00
CA ILE A 110 4.74 18.13 26.64
C ILE A 110 5.11 19.23 25.64
N CYS A 111 5.54 18.87 24.42
CA CYS A 111 5.91 19.85 23.39
C CYS A 111 4.75 20.78 23.01
N LYS A 112 3.50 20.37 23.28
CA LYS A 112 2.25 21.05 22.85
C LYS A 112 2.24 21.39 21.36
N THR A 113 2.97 20.63 20.55
CA THR A 113 2.98 20.81 19.10
C THR A 113 1.65 20.33 18.52
N HIS A 114 1.16 21.06 17.52
CA HIS A 114 -0.08 20.70 16.81
C HIS A 114 0.18 19.90 15.54
N SER A 115 1.46 19.78 15.10
CA SER A 115 1.86 18.97 13.96
C SER A 115 3.32 18.49 14.07
N VAL A 116 3.69 17.48 13.28
CA VAL A 116 5.09 17.00 13.21
C VAL A 116 6.01 18.08 12.60
N PRO A 117 5.65 18.79 11.52
CA PRO A 117 6.38 19.99 11.09
C PRO A 117 6.48 21.06 12.18
N GLY A 118 5.43 21.23 12.99
CA GLY A 118 5.44 22.10 14.17
C GLY A 118 6.56 21.76 15.16
N TYR A 119 6.82 20.47 15.40
CA TYR A 119 7.97 20.06 16.22
C TYR A 119 9.30 20.44 15.58
N LEU A 120 9.48 20.18 14.28
CA LEU A 120 10.70 20.56 13.57
C LEU A 120 10.93 22.07 13.60
N LYS A 121 9.88 22.89 13.59
CA LYS A 121 9.98 24.35 13.79
C LYS A 121 10.62 24.69 15.11
N LEU A 122 10.12 24.10 16.19
CA LEU A 122 10.59 24.37 17.54
C LEU A 122 12.04 23.88 17.70
N ARG A 123 12.32 22.67 17.20
CA ARG A 123 13.62 22.01 17.37
C ARG A 123 14.72 22.56 16.45
N TYR A 124 14.40 22.80 15.18
CA TYR A 124 15.36 23.08 14.11
C TYR A 124 15.08 24.37 13.32
N GLY A 125 13.92 24.99 13.51
CA GLY A 125 13.59 26.28 12.90
C GLY A 125 12.78 26.18 11.60
N GLU A 126 12.56 27.35 10.98
CA GLU A 126 11.68 27.52 9.83
C GLU A 126 12.07 26.71 8.57
N PRO A 127 13.36 26.58 8.19
CA PRO A 127 13.73 25.80 7.00
C PRO A 127 13.35 24.32 7.11
N ALA A 128 13.58 23.70 8.28
CA ALA A 128 13.23 22.31 8.52
C ALA A 128 11.70 22.10 8.54
N ARG A 129 10.96 23.04 9.14
CA ARG A 129 9.49 23.03 9.09
C ARG A 129 8.98 23.14 7.65
N ALA A 130 9.50 24.07 6.86
CA ALA A 130 9.08 24.28 5.48
C ALA A 130 9.31 23.04 4.63
N LEU A 131 10.51 22.44 4.74
CA LEU A 131 10.84 21.20 4.03
C LEU A 131 9.84 20.09 4.39
N ALA A 132 9.57 19.88 5.68
CA ALA A 132 8.63 18.86 6.14
C ALA A 132 7.18 19.14 5.73
N GLY A 133 6.72 20.39 5.82
CA GLY A 133 5.38 20.77 5.40
C GLY A 133 5.15 20.53 3.91
N ILE A 134 6.12 20.88 3.06
CA ILE A 134 6.04 20.69 1.60
C ILE A 134 6.07 19.21 1.24
N THR A 135 7.03 18.45 1.78
CA THR A 135 7.18 17.02 1.46
C THR A 135 6.02 16.19 2.00
N PHE A 136 5.54 16.48 3.21
CA PHE A 136 4.35 15.82 3.76
C PHE A 136 3.09 16.15 2.94
N SER A 137 2.93 17.40 2.50
CA SER A 137 1.81 17.80 1.65
C SER A 137 1.82 17.01 0.33
N PHE A 138 2.98 16.87 -0.31
CA PHE A 138 3.14 16.08 -1.53
C PHE A 138 2.85 14.59 -1.29
N LEU A 139 3.46 14.00 -0.25
CA LEU A 139 3.22 12.62 0.17
C LEU A 139 1.72 12.33 0.32
N THR A 140 1.01 13.19 1.06
CA THR A 140 -0.40 12.95 1.41
C THR A 140 -1.32 12.98 0.19
N ILE A 141 -1.01 13.82 -0.80
CA ILE A 141 -1.71 13.82 -2.11
C ILE A 141 -1.47 12.50 -2.83
N CYS A 142 -0.22 12.04 -2.89
CA CYS A 142 0.13 10.77 -3.55
C CYS A 142 -0.57 9.56 -2.90
N VAL A 143 -0.59 9.50 -1.56
CA VAL A 143 -1.32 8.43 -0.81
C VAL A 143 -2.83 8.50 -1.06
N SER A 144 -3.39 9.71 -1.19
CA SER A 144 -4.80 9.92 -1.55
C SER A 144 -5.09 9.40 -2.97
N GLY A 145 -4.19 9.63 -3.94
CA GLY A 145 -4.31 9.04 -5.28
C GLY A 145 -4.31 7.52 -5.27
N ALA A 146 -3.45 6.89 -4.47
CA ALA A 146 -3.44 5.43 -4.31
C ALA A 146 -4.77 4.89 -3.74
N SER A 147 -5.36 5.61 -2.79
CA SER A 147 -6.67 5.27 -2.22
C SER A 147 -7.80 5.39 -3.26
N MET A 148 -7.78 6.42 -4.11
CA MET A 148 -8.70 6.58 -5.25
C MET A 148 -8.57 5.44 -6.26
N PHE A 149 -7.34 5.02 -6.57
CA PHE A 149 -7.06 3.90 -7.46
C PHE A 149 -7.62 2.59 -6.88
N ALA A 150 -7.40 2.32 -5.59
CA ALA A 150 -7.95 1.13 -4.92
C ALA A 150 -9.48 1.07 -5.03
N MET A 151 -10.17 2.20 -4.79
CA MET A 151 -11.62 2.29 -4.94
C MET A 151 -12.08 2.14 -6.39
N ALA A 152 -11.35 2.74 -7.33
CA ALA A 152 -11.66 2.60 -8.75
C ALA A 152 -11.54 1.16 -9.22
N LYS A 153 -10.53 0.42 -8.73
CA LYS A 153 -10.35 -1.00 -9.01
C LYS A 153 -11.54 -1.82 -8.52
N ILE A 154 -12.02 -1.53 -7.30
CA ILE A 154 -13.23 -2.15 -6.76
C ILE A 154 -14.43 -1.91 -7.68
N LEU A 155 -14.70 -0.67 -8.08
CA LEU A 155 -15.80 -0.36 -9.00
C LEU A 155 -15.64 -1.03 -10.37
N ASN A 156 -14.41 -1.09 -10.90
CA ASN A 156 -14.11 -1.77 -12.15
C ASN A 156 -14.42 -3.28 -12.08
N LEU A 157 -13.98 -3.97 -11.03
CA LEU A 157 -14.18 -5.41 -10.86
C LEU A 157 -15.64 -5.76 -10.54
N LEU A 158 -16.26 -4.98 -9.65
CA LEU A 158 -17.62 -5.23 -9.15
C LEU A 158 -18.69 -4.85 -10.15
N LEU A 159 -18.60 -3.66 -10.75
CA LEU A 159 -19.65 -3.11 -11.60
C LEU A 159 -19.33 -3.28 -13.09
N GLY A 160 -18.14 -3.77 -13.43
CA GLY A 160 -17.66 -3.85 -14.82
C GLY A 160 -17.39 -2.47 -15.44
N TRP A 161 -17.29 -1.42 -14.63
CA TRP A 161 -17.13 -0.05 -15.11
C TRP A 161 -15.73 0.20 -15.65
N ASN A 162 -15.59 1.12 -16.61
CA ASN A 162 -14.28 1.53 -17.08
C ASN A 162 -13.43 2.09 -15.91
N MET A 163 -12.15 1.71 -15.84
CA MET A 163 -11.25 2.10 -14.77
C MET A 163 -11.09 3.63 -14.63
N HIS A 164 -11.00 4.36 -15.75
CA HIS A 164 -10.88 5.82 -15.74
C HIS A 164 -12.15 6.48 -15.22
N VAL A 165 -13.33 6.01 -15.65
CA VAL A 165 -14.62 6.48 -15.14
C VAL A 165 -14.71 6.21 -13.64
N SER A 166 -14.27 5.04 -13.20
CA SER A 166 -14.27 4.64 -11.79
C SER A 166 -13.41 5.54 -10.91
N ILE A 167 -12.24 6.01 -11.39
CA ILE A 167 -11.40 7.00 -10.68
C ILE A 167 -12.15 8.32 -10.51
N TRP A 168 -12.80 8.82 -11.55
CA TRP A 168 -13.53 10.08 -11.48
C TRP A 168 -14.75 10.00 -10.55
N VAL A 169 -15.52 8.91 -10.61
CA VAL A 169 -16.70 8.72 -9.75
C VAL A 169 -16.33 8.55 -8.27
N SER A 170 -15.28 7.77 -7.97
CA SER A 170 -14.80 7.61 -6.59
C SER A 170 -14.34 8.96 -6.01
N SER A 171 -13.67 9.76 -6.82
CA SER A 171 -13.20 11.10 -6.44
C SER A 171 -14.33 12.09 -6.17
N LEU A 172 -15.36 12.09 -7.02
CA LEU A 172 -16.54 12.93 -6.84
C LEU A 172 -17.28 12.61 -5.54
N THR A 173 -17.41 11.31 -5.22
CA THR A 173 -18.06 10.85 -3.99
C THR A 173 -17.33 11.37 -2.75
N VAL A 174 -15.99 11.32 -2.75
CA VAL A 174 -15.17 11.88 -1.67
C VAL A 174 -15.33 13.39 -1.57
N ALA A 175 -15.32 14.10 -2.71
CA ALA A 175 -15.47 15.55 -2.74
C ALA A 175 -16.76 16.03 -2.06
N ILE A 176 -17.88 15.35 -2.36
CA ILE A 176 -19.18 15.65 -1.75
C ILE A 176 -19.12 15.46 -0.24
N TYR A 177 -18.64 14.29 0.22
CA TYR A 177 -18.58 13.98 1.64
C TYR A 177 -17.65 14.93 2.42
N VAL A 178 -16.45 15.22 1.90
CA VAL A 178 -15.48 16.11 2.56
C VAL A 178 -16.01 17.53 2.67
N ALA A 179 -16.71 18.01 1.63
CA ALA A 179 -17.34 19.33 1.66
C ALA A 179 -18.42 19.46 2.75
N LEU A 180 -19.08 18.35 3.12
CA LEU A 180 -20.20 18.33 4.06
C LEU A 180 -19.81 18.07 5.52
N GLY A 181 -18.76 17.28 5.79
CA GLY A 181 -18.55 16.65 7.11
C GLY A 181 -17.67 17.37 8.14
N GLY A 182 -16.53 17.96 7.74
CA GLY A 182 -15.51 18.42 8.71
C GLY A 182 -14.88 17.28 9.56
N LEU A 183 -13.81 17.57 10.31
CA LEU A 183 -13.02 16.51 10.98
C LEU A 183 -13.77 15.80 12.13
N LEU A 184 -14.61 16.50 12.90
CA LEU A 184 -15.36 15.90 14.00
C LEU A 184 -16.32 14.81 13.48
N SER A 185 -17.02 15.08 12.38
CA SER A 185 -17.85 14.06 11.71
C SER A 185 -17.01 12.89 11.22
N ALA A 186 -15.79 13.15 10.73
CA ALA A 186 -14.92 12.10 10.23
C ALA A 186 -14.54 11.09 11.33
N VAL A 187 -14.20 11.57 12.53
CA VAL A 187 -13.81 10.69 13.65
C VAL A 187 -14.93 9.73 14.08
N PHE A 188 -16.17 10.21 14.16
CA PHE A 188 -17.29 9.34 14.51
C PHE A 188 -17.64 8.35 13.39
N ASN A 189 -17.55 8.78 12.13
CA ASN A 189 -17.73 7.90 10.99
C ASN A 189 -16.63 6.82 10.95
N GLU A 190 -15.39 7.16 11.29
CA GLU A 190 -14.27 6.20 11.39
C GLU A 190 -14.59 5.07 12.38
N VAL A 191 -15.11 5.38 13.58
CA VAL A 191 -15.46 4.32 14.55
C VAL A 191 -16.51 3.36 13.98
N LEU A 192 -17.54 3.88 13.31
CA LEU A 192 -18.54 3.03 12.64
C LEU A 192 -17.92 2.20 11.51
N GLN A 193 -17.07 2.82 10.69
CA GLN A 193 -16.39 2.19 9.57
C GLN A 193 -15.45 1.08 10.03
N PHE A 194 -14.76 1.24 11.17
CA PHE A 194 -13.94 0.20 11.78
C PHE A 194 -14.74 -1.09 11.97
N PHE A 195 -15.89 -1.04 12.64
CA PHE A 195 -16.70 -2.23 12.89
C PHE A 195 -17.23 -2.84 11.58
N LEU A 196 -17.59 -2.00 10.61
CA LEU A 196 -18.06 -2.46 9.31
C LEU A 196 -16.97 -3.17 8.50
N ILE A 197 -15.75 -2.61 8.49
CA ILE A 197 -14.59 -3.21 7.83
C ILE A 197 -14.29 -4.58 8.44
N TRP A 198 -14.28 -4.69 9.77
CA TRP A 198 -14.06 -5.96 10.45
C TRP A 198 -15.18 -6.97 10.17
N ALA A 199 -16.45 -6.55 10.26
CA ALA A 199 -17.60 -7.42 10.02
C ALA A 199 -17.63 -7.95 8.57
N GLY A 200 -17.39 -7.10 7.58
CA GLY A 200 -17.37 -7.51 6.17
C GLY A 200 -16.15 -8.36 5.81
N SER A 201 -14.95 -7.97 6.28
CA SER A 201 -13.71 -8.64 5.89
C SER A 201 -13.46 -9.95 6.63
N LEU A 202 -13.95 -10.13 7.87
CA LEU A 202 -13.80 -11.40 8.62
C LEU A 202 -14.57 -12.57 8.00
N LEU A 203 -15.61 -12.30 7.20
CA LEU A 203 -16.37 -13.37 6.54
C LEU A 203 -15.48 -14.18 5.60
N ILE A 204 -14.56 -13.53 4.89
CA ILE A 204 -13.69 -14.16 3.90
C ILE A 204 -12.74 -15.20 4.53
N PRO A 205 -11.92 -14.87 5.54
CA PRO A 205 -11.05 -15.86 6.18
C PRO A 205 -11.84 -16.96 6.89
N ILE A 206 -13.00 -16.66 7.48
CA ILE A 206 -13.84 -17.69 8.13
C ILE A 206 -14.34 -18.71 7.10
N LEU A 207 -15.02 -18.24 6.04
CA LEU A 207 -15.59 -19.11 5.01
C LEU A 207 -14.50 -19.81 4.20
N GLY A 208 -13.43 -19.10 3.88
CA GLY A 208 -12.29 -19.66 3.15
C GLY A 208 -11.54 -20.73 3.93
N LEU A 209 -11.33 -20.54 5.24
CA LEU A 209 -10.73 -21.59 6.08
C LEU A 209 -11.64 -22.82 6.18
N ILE A 210 -12.97 -22.65 6.29
CA ILE A 210 -13.90 -23.79 6.26
C ILE A 210 -13.75 -24.56 4.95
N HIS A 211 -13.76 -23.87 3.80
CA HIS A 211 -13.60 -24.48 2.48
C HIS A 211 -12.23 -25.15 2.29
N ALA A 212 -11.16 -24.55 2.83
CA ALA A 212 -9.82 -25.10 2.75
C ALA A 212 -9.60 -26.34 3.62
N GLY A 213 -10.53 -26.71 4.50
CA GLY A 213 -10.37 -27.80 5.47
C GLY A 213 -9.69 -27.36 6.77
N GLY A 214 -9.85 -26.10 7.15
CA GLY A 214 -9.21 -25.45 8.28
C GLY A 214 -7.80 -24.93 7.97
N TRP A 215 -7.09 -24.50 9.02
CA TRP A 215 -5.73 -23.95 8.89
C TRP A 215 -4.75 -24.96 8.27
N ARG A 216 -4.81 -26.23 8.69
CA ARG A 216 -3.95 -27.29 8.16
C ARG A 216 -4.20 -27.56 6.67
N GLY A 217 -5.47 -27.70 6.28
CA GLY A 217 -5.81 -27.93 4.87
C GLY A 217 -5.44 -26.74 3.96
N MET A 218 -5.52 -25.50 4.48
CA MET A 218 -4.98 -24.33 3.78
C MET A 218 -3.48 -24.46 3.53
N ILE A 219 -2.69 -24.80 4.56
CA ILE A 219 -1.24 -24.98 4.42
C ILE A 219 -0.91 -26.08 3.40
N GLU A 220 -1.57 -27.23 3.46
CA GLU A 220 -1.36 -28.35 2.53
C GLU A 220 -1.60 -27.94 1.09
N LYS A 221 -2.70 -27.23 0.81
CA LYS A 221 -3.01 -26.69 -0.52
C LYS A 221 -1.98 -25.66 -0.98
N ILE A 222 -1.51 -24.78 -0.09
CA ILE A 222 -0.45 -23.82 -0.41
C ILE A 222 0.83 -24.55 -0.82
N GLN A 223 1.22 -25.60 -0.10
CA GLN A 223 2.42 -26.39 -0.44
C GLN A 223 2.32 -27.05 -1.81
N GLN A 224 1.11 -27.42 -2.25
CA GLN A 224 0.86 -28.00 -3.57
C GLN A 224 0.84 -26.94 -4.68
N HIS A 225 0.19 -25.80 -4.45
CA HIS A 225 -0.02 -24.77 -5.48
C HIS A 225 1.14 -23.78 -5.61
N ALA A 226 1.85 -23.47 -4.52
CA ALA A 226 2.90 -22.45 -4.52
C ALA A 226 4.02 -22.72 -5.55
N PRO A 227 4.49 -23.95 -5.81
CA PRO A 227 5.47 -24.22 -6.86
C PRO A 227 4.97 -23.89 -8.27
N VAL A 228 3.66 -23.97 -8.52
CA VAL A 228 3.03 -23.64 -9.81
C VAL A 228 2.83 -22.13 -9.94
N ILE A 229 2.36 -21.48 -8.86
CA ILE A 229 2.10 -20.03 -8.84
C ILE A 229 3.42 -19.24 -8.85
N HIS A 230 4.44 -19.73 -8.15
CA HIS A 230 5.73 -19.06 -7.94
C HIS A 230 6.91 -19.94 -8.40
N PRO A 231 7.01 -20.29 -9.69
CA PRO A 231 7.98 -21.28 -10.19
C PRO A 231 9.45 -20.82 -10.07
N THR A 232 9.68 -19.52 -9.86
CA THR A 232 11.02 -18.94 -9.70
C THR A 232 11.60 -19.07 -8.30
N VAL A 233 10.81 -19.55 -7.33
CA VAL A 233 11.19 -19.64 -5.92
C VAL A 233 11.12 -21.11 -5.49
N GLN A 234 12.28 -21.75 -5.38
CA GLN A 234 12.37 -23.15 -4.96
C GLN A 234 12.46 -23.24 -3.43
N ASN A 235 11.69 -24.16 -2.83
CA ASN A 235 11.72 -24.49 -1.39
C ASN A 235 11.34 -23.36 -0.41
N ALA A 236 10.61 -22.33 -0.85
CA ALA A 236 10.11 -21.32 0.07
C ALA A 236 8.90 -21.79 0.88
N ASP A 237 8.93 -21.57 2.18
CA ASP A 237 7.80 -21.82 3.08
C ASP A 237 6.89 -20.58 3.13
N PHE A 238 5.84 -20.54 2.32
CA PHE A 238 4.90 -19.41 2.28
C PHE A 238 4.12 -19.20 3.59
N THR A 239 4.27 -20.09 4.58
CA THR A 239 3.48 -20.12 5.82
C THR A 239 4.26 -19.75 7.07
N SER A 240 5.59 -19.61 6.94
CA SER A 240 6.49 -19.20 8.02
C SER A 240 6.86 -17.73 7.92
N LEU A 241 7.10 -17.10 9.07
CA LEU A 241 7.71 -15.79 9.17
C LEU A 241 9.23 -15.87 8.95
N TRP A 242 9.93 -16.78 9.64
CA TRP A 242 11.38 -16.65 9.80
C TRP A 242 12.22 -17.62 8.97
N ARG A 243 11.70 -18.80 8.63
CA ARG A 243 12.47 -19.88 7.96
C ARG A 243 13.13 -19.45 6.67
N ASN A 244 12.47 -18.58 5.91
CA ASN A 244 12.95 -18.16 4.60
C ASN A 244 14.00 -17.02 4.68
N LEU A 245 14.21 -16.39 5.85
CA LEU A 245 15.03 -15.18 5.98
C LEU A 245 16.54 -15.44 6.12
N GLY A 246 16.95 -16.71 6.11
CA GLY A 246 18.37 -17.11 6.17
C GLY A 246 19.11 -16.98 4.84
N SER A 247 18.41 -16.92 3.71
CA SER A 247 18.99 -16.77 2.37
C SER A 247 18.07 -15.99 1.44
N PHE A 248 18.66 -15.18 0.56
CA PHE A 248 17.94 -14.46 -0.49
C PHE A 248 17.29 -15.40 -1.52
N ASP A 249 17.78 -16.64 -1.64
CA ASP A 249 17.32 -17.61 -2.63
C ASP A 249 16.08 -18.40 -2.17
N ALA A 250 15.92 -18.53 -0.86
CA ALA A 250 14.91 -19.38 -0.24
C ALA A 250 13.59 -18.64 0.05
N ASN A 251 13.43 -17.41 -0.46
CA ASN A 251 12.26 -16.60 -0.12
C ASN A 251 11.72 -15.80 -1.31
N PRO A 252 10.39 -15.65 -1.43
CA PRO A 252 9.76 -15.07 -2.60
C PRO A 252 10.01 -13.56 -2.76
N MET A 253 10.44 -12.88 -1.69
CA MET A 253 10.74 -11.44 -1.69
C MET A 253 12.20 -11.13 -2.05
N GLY A 254 13.09 -12.12 -1.97
CA GLY A 254 14.53 -11.92 -2.11
C GLY A 254 15.10 -11.00 -1.01
N ILE A 255 14.70 -11.21 0.25
CA ILE A 255 15.16 -10.44 1.42
C ILE A 255 15.73 -11.34 2.52
N ASP A 256 16.71 -10.88 3.27
CA ASP A 256 17.22 -11.56 4.47
C ASP A 256 16.65 -10.93 5.76
N TRP A 257 16.96 -11.54 6.91
CA TRP A 257 16.52 -11.06 8.22
C TRP A 257 16.94 -9.61 8.49
N PHE A 258 18.10 -9.16 7.96
CA PHE A 258 18.59 -7.81 8.17
C PHE A 258 17.67 -6.78 7.50
N GLY A 259 17.35 -6.97 6.22
CA GLY A 259 16.41 -6.11 5.50
C GLY A 259 15.04 -6.08 6.17
N MET A 260 14.59 -7.20 6.71
CA MET A 260 13.31 -7.32 7.40
C MET A 260 13.30 -6.58 8.75
N VAL A 261 14.32 -6.76 9.60
CA VAL A 261 14.35 -6.15 10.94
C VAL A 261 14.71 -4.66 10.89
N PHE A 262 15.75 -4.29 10.14
CA PHE A 262 16.26 -2.92 10.14
C PHE A 262 15.60 -2.05 9.07
N GLY A 263 15.35 -2.61 7.88
CA GLY A 263 14.65 -1.92 6.81
C GLY A 263 13.17 -1.74 7.12
N LEU A 264 12.41 -2.84 7.17
CA LEU A 264 10.97 -2.78 7.46
C LEU A 264 10.68 -2.42 8.92
N GLY A 265 11.30 -3.11 9.87
CA GLY A 265 11.06 -2.91 11.30
C GLY A 265 11.45 -1.49 11.76
N LEU A 266 12.76 -1.22 11.85
CA LEU A 266 13.26 0.03 12.42
C LEU A 266 13.06 1.24 11.51
N ALA A 267 13.44 1.19 10.23
CA ALA A 267 13.41 2.39 9.39
C ALA A 267 11.98 2.74 8.95
N VAL A 268 11.33 1.83 8.21
CA VAL A 268 9.99 2.06 7.62
C VAL A 268 8.93 2.22 8.69
N SER A 269 8.82 1.26 9.62
CA SER A 269 7.66 1.19 10.50
C SER A 269 7.75 2.21 11.63
N PHE A 270 8.92 2.41 12.26
CA PHE A 270 9.04 3.52 13.21
C PHE A 270 8.88 4.86 12.50
N GLY A 271 9.40 4.98 11.28
CA GLY A 271 9.10 6.12 10.41
C GLY A 271 7.61 6.40 10.34
N TYR A 272 6.83 5.43 9.84
CA TYR A 272 5.40 5.56 9.64
C TYR A 272 4.65 5.83 10.95
N TRP A 273 4.73 4.91 11.91
CA TRP A 273 3.89 4.99 13.11
C TRP A 273 4.27 6.13 14.04
N CYS A 274 5.55 6.54 14.05
CA CYS A 274 6.01 7.57 14.99
C CYS A 274 6.00 8.98 14.40
N THR A 275 5.98 9.15 13.07
CA THR A 275 6.12 10.47 12.44
C THR A 275 5.06 10.81 11.40
N ASP A 276 4.24 9.85 10.95
CA ASP A 276 3.07 10.18 10.14
C ASP A 276 2.05 10.95 11.00
N PHE A 277 1.84 12.21 10.63
CA PHE A 277 0.98 13.10 11.39
C PHE A 277 -0.47 12.62 11.43
N LEU A 278 -0.98 11.96 10.38
CA LEU A 278 -2.34 11.45 10.39
C LEU A 278 -2.55 10.46 11.55
N GLN A 279 -1.57 9.58 11.78
CA GLN A 279 -1.65 8.59 12.85
C GLN A 279 -1.45 9.21 14.22
N VAL A 280 -0.40 10.02 14.38
CA VAL A 280 -0.09 10.66 15.67
C VAL A 280 -1.24 11.60 16.10
N GLN A 281 -1.90 12.28 15.16
CA GLN A 281 -3.02 13.19 15.44
C GLN A 281 -4.18 12.51 16.19
N ARG A 282 -4.48 11.23 15.91
CA ARG A 282 -5.62 10.52 16.52
C ARG A 282 -5.46 10.25 18.00
N VAL A 283 -4.22 10.14 18.48
CA VAL A 283 -3.94 9.81 19.89
C VAL A 283 -3.56 11.04 20.71
N ILE A 284 -2.99 12.09 20.11
CA ILE A 284 -2.68 13.35 20.83
C ILE A 284 -3.93 14.15 21.21
N VAL A 285 -5.08 13.85 20.60
CA VAL A 285 -6.39 14.45 20.95
C VAL A 285 -7.09 13.73 22.12
N ALA A 286 -6.44 12.74 22.74
CA ALA A 286 -6.94 12.14 23.95
C ALA A 286 -7.01 13.15 25.10
N LYS A 287 -7.93 12.91 26.03
CA LYS A 287 -8.22 13.82 27.16
C LYS A 287 -7.04 14.08 28.11
N ASP A 288 -6.15 13.11 28.23
CA ASP A 288 -4.97 13.15 29.10
C ASP A 288 -3.86 12.24 28.52
N LEU A 289 -2.63 12.42 29.01
CA LEU A 289 -1.48 11.64 28.54
C LEU A 289 -1.70 10.14 28.70
N ARG A 290 -2.24 9.68 29.83
CA ARG A 290 -2.49 8.25 30.08
C ARG A 290 -3.46 7.67 29.07
N SER A 291 -4.53 8.40 28.74
CA SER A 291 -5.51 8.03 27.73
C SER A 291 -4.89 8.00 26.34
N ALA A 292 -3.95 8.90 26.06
CA ALA A 292 -3.18 8.91 24.82
C ALA A 292 -2.30 7.64 24.71
N GLN A 293 -1.52 7.31 25.74
CA GLN A 293 -0.66 6.12 25.78
C GLN A 293 -1.48 4.83 25.70
N ASN A 294 -2.50 4.68 26.55
CA ASN A 294 -3.36 3.50 26.56
C ASN A 294 -4.17 3.37 25.27
N GLY A 295 -4.62 4.48 24.67
CA GLY A 295 -5.26 4.46 23.35
C GLY A 295 -4.32 3.93 22.27
N THR A 296 -3.07 4.38 22.25
CA THR A 296 -2.04 3.86 21.34
C THR A 296 -1.77 2.36 21.59
N ILE A 297 -1.72 1.89 22.84
CA ILE A 297 -1.50 0.48 23.18
C ILE A 297 -2.70 -0.40 22.78
N ILE A 298 -3.93 0.06 23.02
CA ILE A 298 -5.15 -0.58 22.52
C ILE A 298 -5.07 -0.70 21.00
N GLY A 299 -4.61 0.37 20.33
CA GLY A 299 -4.35 0.35 18.91
C GLY A 299 -3.36 -0.74 18.51
N ALA A 300 -2.22 -0.86 19.19
CA ALA A 300 -1.24 -1.93 18.94
C ALA A 300 -1.87 -3.33 19.05
N PHE A 301 -2.65 -3.58 20.10
CA PHE A 301 -3.33 -4.85 20.28
C PHE A 301 -4.29 -5.17 19.12
N LEU A 302 -5.15 -4.22 18.74
CA LEU A 302 -6.08 -4.39 17.62
C LEU A 302 -5.33 -4.55 16.28
N LYS A 303 -4.22 -3.82 16.09
CA LYS A 303 -3.39 -3.91 14.90
C LYS A 303 -2.75 -5.29 14.73
N MET A 304 -2.42 -5.95 15.84
CA MET A 304 -1.86 -7.29 15.84
C MET A 304 -2.85 -8.34 15.33
N MET A 305 -4.15 -8.06 15.39
CA MET A 305 -5.20 -8.93 14.87
C MET A 305 -5.50 -8.67 13.38
N VAL A 306 -5.10 -7.53 12.81
CA VAL A 306 -5.40 -7.17 11.41
C VAL A 306 -4.89 -8.20 10.39
N PRO A 307 -3.75 -8.91 10.56
CA PRO A 307 -3.36 -10.01 9.68
C PRO A 307 -4.46 -11.06 9.43
N LEU A 308 -5.41 -11.24 10.35
CA LEU A 308 -6.56 -12.14 10.15
C LEU A 308 -7.45 -11.71 8.98
N ILE A 309 -7.62 -10.41 8.73
CA ILE A 309 -8.50 -9.88 7.69
C ILE A 309 -7.77 -9.44 6.42
N VAL A 310 -6.43 -9.54 6.39
CA VAL A 310 -5.62 -9.14 5.22
C VAL A 310 -4.60 -10.19 4.80
N THR A 311 -3.80 -10.74 5.73
CA THR A 311 -2.79 -11.75 5.40
C THR A 311 -3.45 -13.10 5.14
N VAL A 312 -4.37 -13.53 6.01
CA VAL A 312 -5.05 -14.82 5.85
C VAL A 312 -5.86 -14.89 4.54
N PRO A 313 -6.63 -13.86 4.12
CA PRO A 313 -7.21 -13.83 2.77
C PRO A 313 -6.17 -13.99 1.65
N GLY A 314 -5.02 -13.32 1.73
CA GLY A 314 -3.96 -13.49 0.73
C GLY A 314 -3.42 -14.92 0.64
N LEU A 315 -3.19 -15.58 1.79
CA LEU A 315 -2.80 -16.98 1.85
C LEU A 315 -3.90 -17.92 1.34
N LEU A 316 -5.16 -17.63 1.67
CA LEU A 316 -6.31 -18.36 1.12
C LEU A 316 -6.34 -18.23 -0.40
N GLY A 317 -5.99 -17.08 -0.96
CA GLY A 317 -5.84 -16.90 -2.41
C GLY A 317 -4.92 -17.95 -3.03
N LEU A 318 -3.77 -18.26 -2.41
CA LEU A 318 -2.86 -19.31 -2.86
C LEU A 318 -3.45 -20.72 -2.74
N ALA A 319 -4.35 -20.94 -1.77
CA ALA A 319 -4.92 -22.25 -1.48
C ALA A 319 -6.18 -22.58 -2.30
N VAL A 320 -7.05 -21.60 -2.56
CA VAL A 320 -8.45 -21.85 -2.96
C VAL A 320 -8.89 -21.18 -4.26
N LEU A 321 -8.11 -20.25 -4.81
CA LEU A 321 -8.37 -19.71 -6.14
C LEU A 321 -7.88 -20.73 -7.17
N VAL A 322 -8.80 -21.60 -7.59
CA VAL A 322 -8.55 -22.65 -8.58
C VAL A 322 -9.56 -22.58 -9.72
N HIS A 323 -9.10 -22.99 -10.89
CA HIS A 323 -9.92 -23.21 -12.08
C HIS A 323 -10.83 -24.45 -11.90
N PRO A 324 -11.85 -24.64 -12.77
CA PRO A 324 -12.72 -25.81 -12.70
C PRO A 324 -11.97 -27.15 -12.82
N ASP A 325 -10.83 -27.16 -13.52
CA ASP A 325 -9.94 -28.30 -13.68
C ASP A 325 -9.05 -28.58 -12.45
N GLY A 326 -9.10 -27.71 -11.43
CA GLY A 326 -8.31 -27.83 -10.20
C GLY A 326 -6.94 -27.17 -10.25
N SER A 327 -6.52 -26.60 -11.39
CA SER A 327 -5.27 -25.84 -11.50
C SER A 327 -5.36 -24.49 -10.75
N PRO A 328 -4.27 -24.01 -10.13
CA PRO A 328 -4.30 -22.75 -9.40
C PRO A 328 -4.41 -21.54 -10.35
N VAL A 329 -5.23 -20.56 -9.98
CA VAL A 329 -5.34 -19.28 -10.70
C VAL A 329 -4.06 -18.49 -10.45
N VAL A 330 -3.34 -18.12 -11.51
CA VAL A 330 -2.14 -17.29 -11.41
C VAL A 330 -2.49 -15.82 -11.57
N LEU A 331 -2.22 -15.03 -10.54
CA LEU A 331 -2.36 -13.57 -10.54
C LEU A 331 -1.04 -12.90 -10.92
N VAL A 332 -1.12 -11.74 -11.58
CA VAL A 332 0.03 -11.03 -12.14
C VAL A 332 0.22 -9.63 -11.53
N PRO A 333 1.38 -8.98 -11.71
CA PRO A 333 1.54 -7.56 -11.37
C PRO A 333 0.51 -6.65 -12.07
N GLU A 334 0.15 -5.52 -11.47
CA GLU A 334 -0.72 -4.50 -12.08
C GLU A 334 -0.09 -3.86 -13.33
N SER A 335 1.24 -3.74 -13.34
CA SER A 335 2.04 -3.30 -14.49
C SER A 335 2.15 -4.35 -15.59
N ASP A 336 1.75 -5.61 -15.32
CA ASP A 336 1.80 -6.67 -16.32
C ASP A 336 0.81 -6.36 -17.45
N PRO A 337 1.22 -6.45 -18.72
CA PRO A 337 0.32 -6.17 -19.83
C PRO A 337 -0.95 -7.03 -19.88
N ARG A 338 -0.95 -8.22 -19.26
CA ARG A 338 -2.12 -9.09 -19.12
C ARG A 338 -3.15 -8.57 -18.12
N ALA A 339 -2.74 -7.71 -17.17
CA ALA A 339 -3.60 -7.14 -16.14
C ALA A 339 -4.80 -6.41 -16.73
N GLY A 340 -4.56 -5.58 -17.75
CA GLY A 340 -5.60 -4.78 -18.42
C GLY A 340 -6.56 -5.58 -19.32
N ILE A 341 -6.33 -6.90 -19.47
CA ILE A 341 -7.14 -7.79 -20.30
C ILE A 341 -7.87 -8.83 -19.45
N THR A 342 -7.14 -9.46 -18.54
CA THR A 342 -7.63 -10.60 -17.73
C THR A 342 -8.27 -10.16 -16.42
N HIS A 343 -7.97 -8.96 -15.92
CA HIS A 343 -8.40 -8.48 -14.60
C HIS A 343 -8.07 -9.49 -13.47
N ARG A 344 -6.85 -10.04 -13.53
CA ARG A 344 -6.31 -11.02 -12.58
C ARG A 344 -4.97 -10.55 -12.02
N THR A 345 -4.97 -9.45 -11.27
CA THR A 345 -3.77 -8.91 -10.65
C THR A 345 -3.64 -9.31 -9.18
N TYR A 346 -2.47 -9.11 -8.58
CA TYR A 346 -2.30 -9.34 -7.14
C TYR A 346 -3.29 -8.53 -6.29
N ASN A 347 -3.67 -7.32 -6.74
CA ASN A 347 -4.62 -6.48 -6.02
C ASN A 347 -6.05 -7.07 -6.05
N ASP A 348 -6.32 -8.03 -6.94
CA ASP A 348 -7.64 -8.62 -7.17
C ASP A 348 -7.92 -9.82 -6.25
N VAL A 349 -6.94 -10.31 -5.49
CA VAL A 349 -7.08 -11.48 -4.59
C VAL A 349 -8.32 -11.35 -3.70
N LEU A 350 -8.43 -10.24 -2.97
CA LEU A 350 -9.51 -10.04 -2.01
C LEU A 350 -10.88 -9.93 -2.71
N PRO A 351 -11.06 -9.11 -3.76
CA PRO A 351 -12.28 -9.11 -4.58
C PRO A 351 -12.66 -10.49 -5.17
N LEU A 352 -11.69 -11.27 -5.62
CA LEU A 352 -11.93 -12.63 -6.15
C LEU A 352 -12.41 -13.59 -5.06
N LEU A 353 -11.86 -13.50 -3.85
CA LEU A 353 -12.35 -14.28 -2.72
C LEU A 353 -13.75 -13.84 -2.27
N MET A 354 -14.04 -12.53 -2.36
CA MET A 354 -15.39 -12.02 -2.12
C MET A 354 -16.38 -12.61 -3.12
N SER A 355 -16.03 -12.71 -4.40
CA SER A 355 -16.89 -13.32 -5.42
C SER A 355 -17.11 -14.81 -5.22
N GLN A 356 -16.10 -15.49 -4.71
CA GLN A 356 -16.17 -16.92 -4.43
C GLN A 356 -17.03 -17.25 -3.20
N TYR A 357 -17.00 -16.42 -2.16
CA TYR A 357 -17.58 -16.77 -0.85
C TYR A 357 -18.80 -15.95 -0.45
N LEU A 358 -18.95 -14.71 -0.91
CA LEU A 358 -20.02 -13.84 -0.46
C LEU A 358 -21.20 -13.92 -1.43
N GLY A 359 -22.27 -14.60 -0.99
CA GLY A 359 -23.55 -14.61 -1.69
C GLY A 359 -24.34 -13.30 -1.51
N PRO A 360 -25.57 -13.23 -2.06
CA PRO A 360 -26.43 -12.05 -1.93
C PRO A 360 -26.63 -11.62 -0.47
N GLY A 361 -26.56 -10.32 -0.20
CA GLY A 361 -26.55 -9.69 1.13
C GLY A 361 -25.14 -9.59 1.73
N LEU A 362 -24.44 -10.72 1.84
CA LEU A 362 -23.07 -10.74 2.38
C LEU A 362 -22.09 -10.03 1.44
N LEU A 363 -22.32 -10.14 0.13
CA LEU A 363 -21.54 -9.41 -0.87
C LEU A 363 -21.68 -7.90 -0.66
N GLY A 364 -22.90 -7.40 -0.50
CA GLY A 364 -23.17 -6.00 -0.19
C GLY A 364 -22.48 -5.53 1.08
N LEU A 365 -22.48 -6.34 2.14
CA LEU A 365 -21.73 -6.04 3.36
C LEU A 365 -20.22 -5.95 3.10
N GLY A 366 -19.64 -6.90 2.38
CA GLY A 366 -18.21 -6.89 2.03
C GLY A 366 -17.82 -5.70 1.15
N VAL A 367 -18.64 -5.38 0.14
CA VAL A 367 -18.44 -4.19 -0.72
C VAL A 367 -18.53 -2.91 0.10
N THR A 368 -19.51 -2.83 1.01
CA THR A 368 -19.66 -1.67 1.90
C THR A 368 -18.48 -1.53 2.85
N ALA A 369 -17.92 -2.64 3.35
CA ALA A 369 -16.69 -2.63 4.15
C ALA A 369 -15.51 -2.02 3.37
N MET A 370 -15.34 -2.36 2.10
CA MET A 370 -14.29 -1.75 1.28
C MET A 370 -14.54 -0.25 1.01
N ILE A 371 -15.80 0.14 0.74
CA ILE A 371 -16.20 1.56 0.61
C ILE A 371 -15.90 2.33 1.90
N ALA A 372 -16.22 1.76 3.05
CA ALA A 372 -15.95 2.32 4.36
C ALA A 372 -14.45 2.54 4.59
N GLY A 373 -13.61 1.55 4.27
CA GLY A 373 -12.15 1.68 4.34
C GLY A 373 -11.62 2.78 3.42
N PHE A 374 -12.11 2.86 2.19
CA PHE A 374 -11.75 3.94 1.27
C PHE A 374 -12.11 5.32 1.84
N MET A 375 -13.33 5.48 2.36
CA MET A 375 -13.79 6.74 2.92
C MET A 375 -12.99 7.17 4.14
N SER A 376 -12.68 6.24 5.05
CA SER A 376 -11.83 6.48 6.23
C SER A 376 -10.45 7.03 5.82
N GLY A 377 -9.74 6.32 4.95
CA GLY A 377 -8.39 6.71 4.51
C GLY A 377 -8.36 8.02 3.73
N MET A 378 -9.30 8.22 2.80
CA MET A 378 -9.38 9.46 2.01
C MET A 378 -9.69 10.69 2.85
N ALA A 379 -10.64 10.59 3.77
CA ALA A 379 -11.02 11.69 4.65
C ALA A 379 -9.83 12.13 5.52
N GLY A 380 -9.13 11.16 6.11
CA GLY A 380 -7.95 11.38 6.94
C GLY A 380 -6.84 12.08 6.16
N ASN A 381 -6.42 11.52 5.03
CA ASN A 381 -5.35 12.07 4.21
C ASN A 381 -5.68 13.50 3.75
N LEU A 382 -6.87 13.73 3.22
CA LEU A 382 -7.20 15.06 2.69
C LEU A 382 -7.29 16.12 3.80
N SER A 383 -7.77 15.74 4.99
CA SER A 383 -7.79 16.63 6.15
C SER A 383 -6.38 16.95 6.66
N ALA A 384 -5.49 15.95 6.70
CA ALA A 384 -4.09 16.13 7.05
C ALA A 384 -3.39 17.05 6.04
N PHE A 385 -3.61 16.86 4.74
CA PHE A 385 -3.11 17.74 3.68
C PHE A 385 -3.60 19.17 3.87
N ALA A 386 -4.92 19.38 4.03
CA ALA A 386 -5.48 20.71 4.19
C ALA A 386 -4.92 21.44 5.41
N THR A 387 -4.68 20.72 6.51
CA THR A 387 -4.13 21.26 7.75
C THR A 387 -2.66 21.65 7.58
N VAL A 388 -1.82 20.72 7.11
CA VAL A 388 -0.37 20.96 6.92
C VAL A 388 -0.14 22.01 5.83
N TRP A 389 -0.86 21.95 4.71
CA TRP A 389 -0.77 22.98 3.68
C TRP A 389 -1.13 24.36 4.25
N THR A 390 -2.23 24.48 4.99
CA THR A 390 -2.69 25.79 5.46
C THR A 390 -1.78 26.37 6.53
N TYR A 391 -1.44 25.59 7.56
CA TYR A 391 -0.73 26.10 8.75
C TYR A 391 0.78 25.94 8.68
N ASP A 392 1.27 24.93 7.96
CA ASP A 392 2.69 24.61 7.85
C ASP A 392 3.30 24.98 6.48
N VAL A 393 2.53 25.44 5.50
CA VAL A 393 3.08 25.93 4.23
C VAL A 393 2.56 27.34 3.92
N TYR A 394 1.27 27.46 3.68
CA TYR A 394 0.63 28.69 3.22
C TYR A 394 0.74 29.82 4.23
N LYS A 395 0.32 29.62 5.49
CA LYS A 395 0.39 30.67 6.51
C LYS A 395 1.83 31.19 6.69
N PRO A 396 2.86 30.35 6.88
CA PRO A 396 4.18 30.90 7.20
C PRO A 396 4.98 31.37 5.99
N LEU A 397 4.78 30.78 4.81
CA LEU A 397 5.58 31.07 3.61
C LEU A 397 4.88 32.02 2.63
N ILE A 398 3.55 32.00 2.55
CA ILE A 398 2.79 32.76 1.54
C ILE A 398 2.03 33.93 2.17
N ARG A 399 1.21 33.68 3.20
CA ARG A 399 0.37 34.72 3.83
C ARG A 399 0.35 34.63 5.36
N ARG A 400 1.29 35.35 5.98
CA ARG A 400 1.62 35.30 7.42
C ARG A 400 0.58 35.89 8.36
N HIS A 401 -0.07 36.97 7.92
CA HIS A 401 -0.99 37.74 8.75
C HIS A 401 -2.33 37.85 8.02
N ALA A 402 -3.25 36.95 8.37
CA ALA A 402 -4.64 36.99 7.94
C ALA A 402 -5.53 36.59 9.13
N GLU A 403 -6.81 36.94 9.07
CA GLU A 403 -7.79 36.50 10.06
C GLU A 403 -8.01 34.98 10.00
N ASP A 404 -8.43 34.37 11.10
CA ASP A 404 -8.67 32.92 11.16
C ASP A 404 -9.69 32.44 10.11
N ARG A 405 -10.68 33.28 9.77
CA ARG A 405 -11.65 33.01 8.71
C ARG A 405 -10.99 32.79 7.35
N HIS A 406 -9.90 33.50 7.05
CA HIS A 406 -9.12 33.31 5.83
C HIS A 406 -8.44 31.94 5.80
N TYR A 407 -7.84 31.51 6.91
CA TYR A 407 -7.17 30.20 6.99
C TYR A 407 -8.16 29.04 6.91
N VAL A 408 -9.34 29.16 7.52
CA VAL A 408 -10.43 28.18 7.34
C VAL A 408 -10.86 28.12 5.87
N GLY A 409 -10.99 29.26 5.19
CA GLY A 409 -11.27 29.32 3.76
C GLY A 409 -10.19 28.65 2.90
N MET A 410 -8.92 28.89 3.23
CA MET A 410 -7.78 28.25 2.57
C MET A 410 -7.78 26.73 2.76
N GLY A 411 -8.08 26.23 3.97
CA GLY A 411 -8.20 24.78 4.21
C GLY A 411 -9.27 24.11 3.34
N ARG A 412 -10.41 24.78 3.15
CA ARG A 412 -11.47 24.29 2.24
C ARG A 412 -11.02 24.29 0.78
N ALA A 413 -10.39 25.37 0.32
CA ALA A 413 -9.84 25.44 -1.04
C ALA A 413 -8.76 24.39 -1.28
N ALA A 414 -7.85 24.20 -0.30
CA ALA A 414 -6.83 23.17 -0.34
C ALA A 414 -7.45 21.78 -0.46
N SER A 415 -8.53 21.48 0.27
CA SER A 415 -9.22 20.19 0.15
C SER A 415 -9.70 19.91 -1.28
N ILE A 416 -10.29 20.89 -1.96
CA ILE A 416 -10.75 20.72 -3.35
C ILE A 416 -9.56 20.53 -4.31
N VAL A 417 -8.53 21.37 -4.19
CA VAL A 417 -7.32 21.25 -5.03
C VAL A 417 -6.61 19.93 -4.78
N GLY A 418 -6.53 19.49 -3.52
CA GLY A 418 -5.93 18.22 -3.13
C GLY A 418 -6.62 17.03 -3.79
N ILE A 419 -7.95 17.03 -3.91
CA ILE A 419 -8.70 16.00 -4.65
C ILE A 419 -8.29 15.97 -6.12
N LEU A 420 -8.25 17.14 -6.79
CA LEU A 420 -7.88 17.22 -8.20
C LEU A 420 -6.45 16.72 -8.45
N LEU A 421 -5.50 17.09 -7.58
CA LEU A 421 -4.12 16.60 -7.66
C LEU A 421 -4.03 15.09 -7.38
N SER A 422 -4.83 14.58 -6.43
CA SER A 422 -4.87 13.15 -6.08
C SER A 422 -5.31 12.30 -7.29
N ILE A 423 -6.28 12.77 -8.08
CA ILE A 423 -6.70 12.11 -9.33
C ILE A 423 -5.49 11.94 -10.27
N GLY A 424 -4.69 13.00 -10.46
CA GLY A 424 -3.49 12.93 -11.28
C GLY A 424 -2.49 11.89 -10.76
N THR A 425 -2.28 11.83 -9.45
CA THR A 425 -1.37 10.84 -8.84
C THR A 425 -1.91 9.41 -8.90
N ALA A 426 -3.23 9.19 -8.95
CA ALA A 426 -3.83 7.86 -9.08
C ALA A 426 -3.39 7.14 -10.39
N TYR A 427 -3.15 7.90 -11.46
CA TYR A 427 -2.67 7.36 -12.72
C TYR A 427 -1.21 6.86 -12.67
N LEU A 428 -0.42 7.30 -11.69
CA LEU A 428 0.95 6.82 -11.54
C LEU A 428 0.99 5.34 -11.14
N LEU A 429 -0.07 4.82 -10.49
CA LEU A 429 -0.11 3.44 -10.01
C LEU A 429 -0.12 2.40 -11.13
N PHE A 430 -0.53 2.75 -12.35
CA PHE A 430 -0.45 1.84 -13.51
C PHE A 430 0.98 1.45 -13.88
N PHE A 431 1.99 2.18 -13.40
CA PHE A 431 3.40 1.87 -13.64
C PHE A 431 4.04 1.00 -12.55
N PHE A 432 3.32 0.68 -11.47
CA PHE A 432 3.83 -0.09 -10.33
C PHE A 432 3.27 -1.51 -10.33
N SER A 433 3.98 -2.46 -9.69
CA SER A 433 3.55 -3.87 -9.64
C SER A 433 2.30 -4.06 -8.78
N ASN A 434 2.19 -3.34 -7.66
CA ASN A 434 1.04 -3.35 -6.78
C ASN A 434 0.97 -2.03 -5.99
N ILE A 435 -0.18 -1.78 -5.34
CA ILE A 435 -0.46 -0.51 -4.65
C ILE A 435 0.51 -0.28 -3.48
N LEU A 436 0.97 -1.34 -2.81
CA LEU A 436 1.83 -1.24 -1.63
C LEU A 436 3.27 -0.94 -1.98
N GLU A 437 3.77 -1.39 -3.13
CA GLU A 437 5.07 -1.01 -3.64
C GLU A 437 5.14 0.51 -3.87
N TYR A 438 4.10 1.10 -4.49
CA TYR A 438 3.99 2.54 -4.68
C TYR A 438 4.03 3.30 -3.35
N LEU A 439 3.24 2.87 -2.37
CA LEU A 439 3.24 3.50 -1.05
C LEU A 439 4.57 3.37 -0.34
N GLN A 440 5.21 2.20 -0.45
CA GLN A 440 6.49 1.96 0.19
C GLN A 440 7.53 2.96 -0.34
N VAL A 441 7.50 3.26 -1.65
CA VAL A 441 8.33 4.31 -2.25
C VAL A 441 8.14 5.67 -1.58
N LEU A 442 6.89 6.09 -1.41
CA LEU A 442 6.59 7.35 -0.76
C LEU A 442 7.04 7.39 0.71
N VAL A 443 6.85 6.29 1.43
CA VAL A 443 7.25 6.16 2.84
C VAL A 443 8.77 6.31 2.97
N PHE A 444 9.56 5.59 2.16
CA PHE A 444 11.01 5.71 2.29
C PHE A 444 11.57 7.02 1.69
N PHE A 445 10.84 7.70 0.81
CA PHE A 445 11.22 9.03 0.31
C PHE A 445 11.06 10.15 1.32
N PHE A 446 10.01 10.09 2.15
CA PHE A 446 9.62 11.26 2.95
C PHE A 446 9.48 10.97 4.44
N ILE A 447 8.94 9.81 4.81
CA ILE A 447 8.66 9.46 6.20
C ILE A 447 9.91 8.94 6.91
N VAL A 448 10.67 8.05 6.25
CA VAL A 448 11.91 7.50 6.84
C VAL A 448 12.97 8.59 7.06
N PRO A 449 13.24 9.49 6.08
CA PRO A 449 14.08 10.66 6.30
C PRO A 449 13.63 11.55 7.46
N LEU A 450 12.32 11.71 7.63
CA LEU A 450 11.75 12.54 8.70
C LEU A 450 12.05 11.93 10.08
N PHE A 451 11.88 10.63 10.22
CA PHE A 451 12.22 9.92 11.46
C PHE A 451 13.72 9.95 11.77
N ALA A 452 14.57 9.84 10.74
CA ALA A 452 16.02 9.93 10.87
C ALA A 452 16.49 11.25 11.50
N VAL A 453 15.75 12.34 11.33
CA VAL A 453 16.07 13.64 11.98
C VAL A 453 15.30 13.88 13.28
N ILE A 454 14.07 13.37 13.41
CA ILE A 454 13.29 13.53 14.64
C ILE A 454 13.92 12.78 15.81
N LEU A 455 14.38 11.55 15.57
CA LEU A 455 14.96 10.69 16.60
C LEU A 455 16.17 11.33 17.31
N PRO A 456 17.24 11.78 16.61
CA PRO A 456 18.33 12.50 17.25
C PRO A 456 17.87 13.87 17.78
N GLY A 457 16.91 14.54 17.15
CA GLY A 457 16.36 15.79 17.68
C GLY A 457 15.77 15.64 19.08
N MET A 458 15.05 14.55 19.30
CA MET A 458 14.36 14.22 20.54
C MET A 458 15.31 13.67 21.61
N LEU A 459 16.30 12.86 21.22
CA LEU A 459 17.18 12.15 22.14
C LEU A 459 18.52 12.85 22.40
N TRP A 460 18.97 13.74 21.51
CA TRP A 460 20.31 14.32 21.55
C TRP A 460 20.29 15.85 21.58
N LYS A 461 20.69 16.40 22.74
CA LYS A 461 20.72 17.87 22.96
C LYS A 461 21.66 18.62 22.01
N ARG A 462 22.69 17.96 21.47
CA ARG A 462 23.66 18.59 20.56
C ARG A 462 23.14 18.73 19.12
N ALA A 463 22.03 18.08 18.75
CA ALA A 463 21.51 18.24 17.38
C ALA A 463 21.19 19.71 17.07
N THR A 464 21.60 20.21 15.91
CA THR A 464 21.54 21.65 15.59
C THR A 464 20.47 21.98 14.53
N PRO A 465 19.99 23.23 14.45
CA PRO A 465 19.09 23.69 13.39
C PRO A 465 19.53 23.31 11.97
N ALA A 466 20.81 23.57 11.64
CA ALA A 466 21.37 23.24 10.33
C ALA A 466 21.36 21.72 10.07
N ALA A 467 21.67 20.92 11.10
CA ALA A 467 21.69 19.48 11.01
C ALA A 467 20.31 18.86 10.77
N GLY A 468 19.25 19.45 11.33
CA GLY A 468 17.88 19.03 11.07
C GLY A 468 17.49 19.24 9.60
N PHE A 469 17.82 20.39 9.02
CA PHE A 469 17.52 20.67 7.60
C PHE A 469 18.37 19.81 6.65
N TRP A 470 19.70 19.83 6.79
CA TRP A 470 20.59 19.11 5.88
C TRP A 470 20.50 17.60 6.03
N GLY A 471 20.32 17.09 7.25
CA GLY A 471 20.08 15.67 7.48
C GLY A 471 18.82 15.18 6.78
N PHE A 472 17.73 15.95 6.87
CA PHE A 472 16.47 15.59 6.25
C PHE A 472 16.54 15.68 4.72
N LEU A 473 17.07 16.78 4.19
CA LEU A 473 17.23 16.97 2.75
C LEU A 473 18.16 15.91 2.13
N ALA A 474 19.30 15.62 2.77
CA ALA A 474 20.23 14.62 2.27
C ALA A 474 19.63 13.21 2.26
N ALA A 475 18.85 12.85 3.30
CA ALA A 475 18.17 11.56 3.35
C ALA A 475 17.08 11.43 2.25
N ILE A 476 16.32 12.51 1.97
CA ILE A 476 15.38 12.56 0.85
C ILE A 476 16.12 12.38 -0.48
N LEU A 477 17.17 13.17 -0.73
CA LEU A 477 17.92 13.09 -1.99
C LEU A 477 18.60 11.72 -2.18
N ALA A 478 19.14 11.13 -1.10
CA ALA A 478 19.71 9.79 -1.14
C ALA A 478 18.65 8.74 -1.46
N SER A 479 17.46 8.83 -0.86
CA SER A 479 16.35 7.90 -1.14
C SER A 479 15.89 7.95 -2.60
N ILE A 480 15.64 9.15 -3.13
CA ILE A 480 15.26 9.35 -4.54
C ILE A 480 16.40 8.92 -5.47
N GLY A 481 17.65 9.22 -5.11
CA GLY A 481 18.83 8.81 -5.86
C GLY A 481 18.99 7.29 -5.95
N MET A 482 18.79 6.56 -4.84
CA MET A 482 18.81 5.09 -4.82
C MET A 482 17.68 4.51 -5.67
N TRP A 483 16.47 5.06 -5.58
CA TRP A 483 15.35 4.64 -6.41
C TRP A 483 15.63 4.88 -7.90
N ALA A 484 16.11 6.06 -8.27
CA ALA A 484 16.49 6.35 -9.66
C ALA A 484 17.59 5.40 -10.14
N TYR A 485 18.61 5.15 -9.30
CA TYR A 485 19.72 4.25 -9.62
C TYR A 485 19.24 2.84 -9.95
N VAL A 486 18.37 2.23 -9.14
CA VAL A 486 17.90 0.86 -9.40
C VAL A 486 17.00 0.73 -10.65
N HIS A 487 16.47 1.83 -11.17
CA HIS A 487 15.67 1.87 -12.41
C HIS A 487 16.49 2.26 -13.67
N THR A 488 17.80 2.45 -13.54
CA THR A 488 18.69 2.70 -14.68
C THR A 488 19.30 1.40 -15.20
N PHE A 489 19.39 1.26 -16.52
CA PHE A 489 19.90 0.05 -17.20
C PHE A 489 21.05 0.42 -18.15
N PRO A 490 22.33 0.33 -17.69
CA PRO A 490 23.49 0.80 -18.45
C PRO A 490 23.70 0.06 -19.77
N ASP A 491 23.48 -1.26 -19.77
CA ASP A 491 23.66 -2.11 -20.95
C ASP A 491 22.39 -2.20 -21.83
N GLY A 492 21.43 -1.30 -21.63
CA GLY A 492 20.11 -1.34 -22.26
C GLY A 492 19.19 -2.44 -21.71
N TRP A 493 17.96 -2.09 -21.35
CA TRP A 493 16.92 -3.07 -21.01
C TRP A 493 15.98 -3.31 -22.17
N ARG A 494 15.75 -4.58 -22.48
CA ARG A 494 14.71 -5.02 -23.41
C ARG A 494 13.50 -5.49 -22.61
N PRO A 495 12.30 -4.90 -22.81
CA PRO A 495 11.06 -5.42 -22.28
C PRO A 495 10.83 -6.88 -22.65
N GLN A 496 9.97 -7.56 -21.89
CA GLN A 496 9.54 -8.92 -22.19
C GLN A 496 9.09 -9.05 -23.66
N PRO A 497 9.51 -10.12 -24.36
CA PRO A 497 9.06 -10.37 -25.72
C PRO A 497 7.55 -10.53 -25.72
N LYS A 498 6.87 -9.76 -26.57
CA LYS A 498 5.42 -9.66 -26.55
C LYS A 498 4.84 -9.73 -27.96
N ALA A 499 3.74 -10.43 -28.09
CA ALA A 499 2.90 -10.51 -29.26
C ALA A 499 1.49 -10.02 -28.89
N THR A 500 0.96 -9.02 -29.59
CA THR A 500 -0.37 -8.46 -29.34
C THR A 500 -1.24 -8.61 -30.56
N LEU A 501 -2.39 -9.24 -30.40
CA LEU A 501 -3.38 -9.40 -31.46
C LEU A 501 -4.24 -8.14 -31.56
N ALA A 502 -4.53 -7.70 -32.78
CA ALA A 502 -5.47 -6.62 -33.03
C ALA A 502 -6.90 -7.05 -32.66
N GLU A 503 -7.72 -6.09 -32.26
CA GLU A 503 -9.14 -6.32 -32.00
C GLU A 503 -9.83 -6.91 -33.24
N GLY A 504 -10.62 -7.96 -33.03
CA GLY A 504 -11.31 -8.69 -34.09
C GLY A 504 -10.46 -9.73 -34.83
N SER A 505 -9.20 -9.97 -34.43
CA SER A 505 -8.38 -11.05 -34.99
C SER A 505 -9.04 -12.41 -34.73
N VAL A 506 -9.00 -13.32 -35.70
CA VAL A 506 -9.60 -14.66 -35.61
C VAL A 506 -8.52 -15.64 -35.17
N VAL A 507 -8.77 -16.35 -34.07
CA VAL A 507 -7.82 -17.30 -33.48
C VAL A 507 -8.44 -18.66 -33.21
N ARG A 508 -7.63 -19.70 -33.33
CA ARG A 508 -7.96 -21.06 -32.89
C ARG A 508 -7.03 -21.43 -31.73
N LEU A 509 -7.61 -22.00 -30.68
CA LEU A 509 -6.90 -22.41 -29.48
C LEU A 509 -6.73 -23.93 -29.49
N GLU A 510 -5.50 -24.42 -29.51
CA GLU A 510 -5.22 -25.84 -29.34
C GLU A 510 -4.92 -26.13 -27.87
N ARG A 511 -5.73 -27.02 -27.30
CA ARG A 511 -5.60 -27.50 -25.94
C ARG A 511 -5.21 -28.96 -25.93
N ASP A 512 -4.44 -29.38 -24.94
CA ASP A 512 -4.15 -30.80 -24.75
C ASP A 512 -5.33 -31.55 -24.13
N ALA A 513 -5.15 -32.85 -23.89
CA ALA A 513 -6.15 -33.71 -23.25
C ALA A 513 -6.50 -33.31 -21.82
N ALA A 514 -5.67 -32.49 -21.15
CA ALA A 514 -5.94 -31.93 -19.82
C ALA A 514 -6.68 -30.58 -19.91
N GLY A 515 -6.81 -29.99 -21.11
CA GLY A 515 -7.47 -28.71 -21.34
C GLY A 515 -6.51 -27.51 -21.32
N ASP A 516 -5.21 -27.74 -21.13
CA ASP A 516 -4.21 -26.68 -21.08
C ASP A 516 -3.90 -26.13 -22.47
N LEU A 517 -3.76 -24.80 -22.56
CA LEU A 517 -3.49 -24.13 -23.83
C LEU A 517 -2.03 -24.35 -24.27
N GLN A 518 -1.85 -25.17 -25.31
CA GLN A 518 -0.52 -25.54 -25.83
C GLN A 518 -0.07 -24.64 -26.98
N ARG A 519 -1.01 -24.23 -27.83
CA ARG A 519 -0.71 -23.44 -29.03
C ARG A 519 -1.86 -22.51 -29.37
N VAL A 520 -1.52 -21.31 -29.82
CA VAL A 520 -2.49 -20.36 -30.39
C VAL A 520 -2.22 -20.18 -31.88
N ILE A 521 -3.23 -20.44 -32.70
CA ILE A 521 -3.16 -20.28 -34.14
C ILE A 521 -3.91 -19.00 -34.52
N VAL A 522 -3.22 -18.05 -35.14
CA VAL A 522 -3.80 -16.80 -35.64
C VAL A 522 -4.15 -16.99 -37.11
N GLU A 523 -5.44 -17.12 -37.41
CA GLU A 523 -5.94 -17.40 -38.77
C GLU A 523 -6.06 -16.13 -39.61
N ARG A 524 -6.56 -15.03 -39.01
CA ARG A 524 -6.76 -13.74 -39.68
C ARG A 524 -6.60 -12.58 -38.69
N GLY A 525 -6.18 -11.42 -39.18
CA GLY A 525 -6.08 -10.18 -38.40
C GLY A 525 -4.70 -9.56 -38.48
N ALA A 526 -4.31 -8.88 -37.40
CA ALA A 526 -3.00 -8.25 -37.27
C ALA A 526 -2.35 -8.62 -35.93
N ILE A 527 -1.03 -8.77 -35.94
CA ILE A 527 -0.22 -9.05 -34.75
C ILE A 527 0.94 -8.06 -34.67
N GLN A 528 1.12 -7.46 -33.49
CA GLN A 528 2.23 -6.58 -33.18
C GLN A 528 3.22 -7.31 -32.29
N LEU A 529 4.44 -7.48 -32.79
CA LEU A 529 5.56 -8.07 -32.08
C LEU A 529 6.46 -6.98 -31.48
N VAL A 530 6.87 -7.18 -30.24
CA VAL A 530 7.81 -6.31 -29.52
C VAL A 530 8.91 -7.17 -28.96
N ASN A 531 10.17 -6.87 -29.30
CA ASN A 531 11.36 -7.65 -28.88
C ASN A 531 11.33 -9.14 -29.24
N VAL A 532 10.58 -9.50 -30.28
CA VAL A 532 10.54 -10.85 -30.83
C VAL A 532 11.14 -10.76 -32.21
N ALA A 533 12.36 -11.27 -32.35
CA ALA A 533 12.99 -11.30 -33.66
C ALA A 533 12.05 -12.02 -34.63
N ALA A 534 11.72 -11.37 -35.74
CA ALA A 534 10.96 -11.97 -36.83
C ALA A 534 11.80 -13.02 -37.60
N ALA A 535 12.77 -13.64 -36.93
CA ALA A 535 13.94 -14.26 -37.55
C ALA A 535 13.56 -15.45 -38.42
N ALA A 536 14.19 -15.45 -39.60
CA ALA A 536 14.17 -16.44 -40.67
C ALA A 536 12.95 -16.40 -41.61
N ALA A 537 13.16 -15.67 -42.72
CA ALA A 537 12.60 -15.92 -44.05
C ALA A 537 11.17 -16.48 -44.08
N ARG A 538 10.19 -15.58 -44.22
CA ARG A 538 8.89 -15.94 -44.79
C ARG A 538 9.17 -16.59 -46.15
N GLN A 539 9.16 -17.92 -46.23
CA GLN A 539 8.87 -18.57 -47.51
C GLN A 539 7.41 -18.23 -47.81
N GLU A 540 7.16 -17.59 -48.95
CA GLU A 540 5.80 -17.24 -49.36
C GLU A 540 4.89 -18.47 -49.25
N GLY A 541 3.82 -18.35 -48.46
CA GLY A 541 2.82 -19.41 -48.27
C GLY A 541 2.99 -20.31 -47.04
N MET A 542 4.06 -20.20 -46.24
CA MET A 542 4.21 -21.00 -45.01
C MET A 542 3.78 -20.26 -43.72
N PRO A 543 3.16 -20.96 -42.74
CA PRO A 543 2.87 -20.41 -41.42
C PRO A 543 4.16 -20.05 -40.66
N LEU A 544 4.16 -18.90 -39.97
CA LEU A 544 5.26 -18.52 -39.09
C LEU A 544 5.03 -19.12 -37.69
N ALA A 545 6.02 -19.82 -37.16
CA ALA A 545 6.00 -20.33 -35.80
C ALA A 545 6.82 -19.42 -34.87
N LEU A 546 6.16 -18.83 -33.87
CA LEU A 546 6.80 -18.11 -32.79
C LEU A 546 6.96 -19.08 -31.60
N PRO A 547 8.18 -19.31 -31.12
CA PRO A 547 8.41 -20.19 -29.98
C PRO A 547 7.80 -19.58 -28.72
N GLY A 548 7.38 -20.44 -27.78
CA GLY A 548 6.89 -20.02 -26.47
C GLY A 548 7.96 -19.30 -25.63
N ARG A 549 9.24 -19.45 -25.96
CA ARG A 549 10.36 -18.72 -25.36
C ARG A 549 11.22 -18.09 -26.46
N VAL A 550 11.62 -16.84 -26.27
CA VAL A 550 12.42 -16.06 -27.22
C VAL A 550 13.74 -15.70 -26.55
N ASN A 551 14.84 -15.94 -27.27
CA ASN A 551 16.17 -15.54 -26.84
C ASN A 551 16.41 -14.07 -27.20
N ASP A 552 16.68 -13.22 -26.20
CA ASP A 552 16.91 -11.79 -26.40
C ASP A 552 18.40 -11.41 -26.57
N GLY A 553 19.27 -12.42 -26.63
CA GLY A 553 20.73 -12.31 -26.69
C GLY A 553 21.43 -12.41 -25.34
N ARG A 554 20.71 -12.36 -24.21
CA ARG A 554 21.25 -12.56 -22.86
C ARG A 554 20.59 -13.74 -22.15
N ASP A 555 19.26 -13.83 -22.20
CA ASP A 555 18.47 -14.88 -21.54
C ASP A 555 17.30 -15.35 -22.42
N GLU A 556 16.83 -16.58 -22.20
CA GLU A 556 15.55 -17.06 -22.77
C GLU A 556 14.36 -16.61 -21.94
N ARG A 557 13.50 -15.79 -22.55
CA ARG A 557 12.31 -15.23 -21.90
C ARG A 557 11.02 -15.77 -22.52
N PRO A 558 9.97 -16.05 -21.74
CA PRO A 558 8.70 -16.51 -22.28
C PRO A 558 8.06 -15.42 -23.17
N LEU A 559 7.53 -15.82 -24.32
CA LEU A 559 6.74 -14.95 -25.19
C LEU A 559 5.39 -14.67 -24.52
N GLN A 560 5.09 -13.38 -24.30
CA GLN A 560 3.79 -12.94 -23.83
C GLN A 560 2.84 -12.75 -25.01
N LEU A 561 1.73 -13.47 -25.05
CA LEU A 561 0.66 -13.28 -26.03
C LEU A 561 -0.52 -12.55 -25.39
N LEU A 562 -0.88 -11.40 -25.95
CA LEU A 562 -2.04 -10.61 -25.54
C LEU A 562 -3.11 -10.59 -26.63
N ALA A 563 -4.33 -10.91 -26.22
CA ALA A 563 -5.51 -10.95 -27.07
C ALA A 563 -6.61 -10.08 -26.43
N PRO A 564 -6.63 -8.75 -26.67
CA PRO A 564 -7.53 -7.82 -26.00
C PRO A 564 -9.00 -7.98 -26.39
N ARG A 565 -9.29 -8.45 -27.61
CA ARG A 565 -10.61 -8.91 -28.07
C ARG A 565 -10.46 -9.64 -29.41
N VAL A 566 -10.47 -10.96 -29.37
CA VAL A 566 -10.30 -11.83 -30.54
C VAL A 566 -11.55 -12.67 -30.74
N VAL A 567 -11.76 -13.14 -31.95
CA VAL A 567 -12.89 -14.02 -32.30
C VAL A 567 -12.38 -15.44 -32.38
N LEU A 568 -13.02 -16.36 -31.66
CA LEU A 568 -12.71 -17.78 -31.75
C LEU A 568 -13.17 -18.32 -33.11
N ALA A 569 -12.27 -18.98 -33.85
CA ALA A 569 -12.54 -19.46 -35.20
C ALA A 569 -13.70 -20.48 -35.24
N ASP A 570 -13.81 -21.31 -34.21
CA ASP A 570 -14.77 -22.38 -34.03
C ASP A 570 -16.14 -21.89 -33.52
N THR A 571 -16.18 -21.05 -32.50
CA THR A 571 -17.44 -20.62 -31.86
C THR A 571 -17.94 -19.26 -32.34
N GLN A 572 -17.10 -18.47 -33.01
CA GLN A 572 -17.34 -17.06 -33.36
C GLN A 572 -17.59 -16.14 -32.14
N GLU A 573 -17.30 -16.62 -30.94
CA GLU A 573 -17.41 -15.82 -29.73
C GLU A 573 -16.23 -14.87 -29.57
N ALA A 574 -16.50 -13.68 -29.02
CA ALA A 574 -15.47 -12.72 -28.68
C ALA A 574 -14.82 -13.10 -27.34
N LEU A 575 -13.53 -13.40 -27.36
CA LEU A 575 -12.74 -13.77 -26.19
C LEU A 575 -11.64 -12.73 -25.93
N LYS A 576 -11.24 -12.61 -24.66
CA LYS A 576 -10.09 -11.82 -24.24
C LYS A 576 -9.17 -12.68 -23.39
N PHE A 577 -7.88 -12.68 -23.65
CA PHE A 577 -6.92 -13.44 -22.84
C PHE A 577 -5.50 -12.88 -22.93
N GLY A 578 -4.68 -13.26 -21.96
CA GLY A 578 -3.24 -12.99 -21.94
C GLY A 578 -2.51 -14.21 -21.39
N VAL A 579 -1.62 -14.81 -22.18
CA VAL A 579 -0.89 -16.04 -21.82
C VAL A 579 0.60 -15.88 -22.06
N GLU A 580 1.42 -16.66 -21.37
CA GLU A 580 2.89 -16.63 -21.49
C GLU A 580 3.43 -18.01 -21.74
N GLY A 581 4.54 -18.11 -22.48
CA GLY A 581 5.20 -19.40 -22.68
C GLY A 581 4.52 -20.29 -23.72
N VAL A 582 3.39 -19.85 -24.28
CA VAL A 582 2.59 -20.59 -25.26
C VAL A 582 3.10 -20.31 -26.66
N SER A 583 3.27 -21.36 -27.45
CA SER A 583 3.69 -21.23 -28.85
C SER A 583 2.59 -20.58 -29.71
N VAL A 584 2.99 -19.73 -30.67
CA VAL A 584 2.04 -19.03 -31.54
C VAL A 584 2.33 -19.37 -32.99
N THR A 585 1.32 -19.83 -33.72
CA THR A 585 1.40 -20.08 -35.15
C THR A 585 0.61 -19.02 -35.88
N VAL A 586 1.26 -18.29 -36.80
CA VAL A 586 0.66 -17.21 -37.56
C VAL A 586 0.44 -17.68 -38.99
N MET A 587 -0.81 -17.73 -39.43
CA MET A 587 -1.18 -18.18 -40.78
C MET A 587 -0.73 -17.19 -41.87
N PRO A 588 -0.55 -17.65 -43.12
CA PRO A 588 -0.30 -16.77 -44.25
C PRO A 588 -1.39 -15.69 -44.40
N GLY A 589 -0.98 -14.43 -44.62
CA GLY A 589 -1.90 -13.30 -44.82
C GLY A 589 -2.21 -12.45 -43.57
N VAL A 590 -1.79 -12.87 -42.37
CA VAL A 590 -1.87 -12.03 -41.16
C VAL A 590 -0.90 -10.84 -41.28
N GLN A 591 -1.39 -9.63 -40.97
CA GLN A 591 -0.56 -8.43 -40.96
C GLN A 591 0.36 -8.45 -39.73
N MET A 592 1.65 -8.16 -39.91
CA MET A 592 2.63 -8.18 -38.82
C MET A 592 3.37 -6.86 -38.76
N SER A 593 3.47 -6.29 -37.56
CA SER A 593 4.40 -5.22 -37.26
C SER A 593 5.36 -5.67 -36.18
N HIS A 594 6.62 -5.27 -36.26
CA HIS A 594 7.64 -5.62 -35.27
C HIS A 594 8.44 -4.39 -34.88
N ILE A 595 8.71 -4.24 -33.58
CA ILE A 595 9.58 -3.20 -33.04
C ILE A 595 10.57 -3.80 -32.02
N MET A 596 11.84 -3.40 -32.12
CA MET A 596 12.81 -3.60 -31.05
C MET A 596 12.82 -2.36 -30.18
N VAL A 597 12.57 -2.52 -28.89
CA VAL A 597 12.54 -1.42 -27.92
C VAL A 597 13.68 -1.64 -26.93
N GLU A 598 14.55 -0.63 -26.82
CA GLU A 598 15.58 -0.57 -25.80
C GLU A 598 15.30 0.64 -24.92
N LYS A 599 15.17 0.41 -23.61
CA LYS A 599 14.99 1.48 -22.63
C LYS A 599 16.24 1.66 -21.80
N ARG A 600 16.58 2.91 -21.50
CA ARG A 600 17.58 3.28 -20.48
C ARG A 600 16.97 3.42 -19.08
N PHE A 601 15.66 3.65 -19.02
CA PHE A 601 14.88 3.80 -17.81
C PHE A 601 13.55 3.08 -17.99
N ALA A 602 13.23 2.18 -17.07
CA ALA A 602 11.98 1.40 -17.08
C ALA A 602 11.41 1.41 -15.65
N PRO A 603 10.51 2.34 -15.31
CA PRO A 603 9.98 2.46 -13.95
C PRO A 603 9.24 1.19 -13.48
N GLU A 604 8.79 0.35 -14.40
CA GLU A 604 8.15 -0.93 -14.12
C GLU A 604 9.13 -2.07 -13.80
N ALA A 605 10.44 -1.87 -14.00
CA ALA A 605 11.45 -2.91 -13.90
C ALA A 605 12.68 -2.44 -13.09
N PHE A 606 13.30 -3.37 -12.38
CA PHE A 606 14.50 -3.11 -11.57
C PHE A 606 15.72 -3.74 -12.22
N ASN A 607 16.84 -3.02 -12.19
CA ASN A 607 18.13 -3.53 -12.62
C ASN A 607 18.71 -4.44 -11.52
N PRO A 608 18.88 -5.75 -11.75
CA PRO A 608 19.37 -6.69 -10.72
C PRO A 608 20.76 -6.33 -10.19
N ARG A 609 21.66 -5.84 -11.04
CA ARG A 609 23.02 -5.46 -10.64
C ARG A 609 23.00 -4.24 -9.72
N HIS A 610 22.17 -3.24 -10.04
CA HIS A 610 22.01 -2.07 -9.18
C HIS A 610 21.25 -2.43 -7.89
N ALA A 611 20.25 -3.29 -7.99
CA ALA A 611 19.53 -3.83 -6.84
C ALA A 611 20.49 -4.53 -5.87
N LYS A 612 21.48 -5.29 -6.36
CA LYS A 612 22.50 -5.93 -5.52
C LYS A 612 23.31 -4.94 -4.69
N VAL A 613 23.63 -3.76 -5.23
CA VAL A 613 24.39 -2.73 -4.51
C VAL A 613 23.61 -2.21 -3.30
N ILE A 614 22.29 -2.05 -3.45
CA ILE A 614 21.42 -1.49 -2.42
C ILE A 614 20.92 -2.57 -1.45
N ALA A 615 20.39 -3.67 -2.00
CA ALA A 615 19.67 -4.72 -1.30
C ALA A 615 20.49 -6.00 -1.08
N ARG A 616 21.79 -5.98 -1.42
CA ARG A 616 22.76 -7.08 -1.21
C ARG A 616 22.48 -8.35 -2.02
N SER A 617 21.46 -8.36 -2.89
CA SER A 617 21.12 -9.49 -3.77
C SER A 617 20.56 -9.04 -5.11
N GLU A 618 20.91 -9.78 -6.18
CA GLU A 618 20.35 -9.60 -7.52
C GLU A 618 18.91 -10.13 -7.63
N LYS A 619 18.48 -10.98 -6.69
CA LYS A 619 17.13 -11.55 -6.63
C LYS A 619 16.15 -10.72 -5.82
N ALA A 620 16.62 -9.63 -5.22
CA ALA A 620 15.79 -8.73 -4.43
C ALA A 620 14.63 -8.20 -5.28
N LYS A 621 13.41 -8.44 -4.83
CA LYS A 621 12.19 -7.90 -5.46
C LYS A 621 12.01 -6.43 -5.06
N PRO A 622 11.16 -5.67 -5.78
CA PRO A 622 10.98 -4.24 -5.53
C PRO A 622 10.75 -3.88 -4.06
N MET A 623 9.93 -4.67 -3.37
CA MET A 623 9.66 -4.49 -1.95
C MET A 623 10.93 -4.61 -1.08
N ALA A 624 11.77 -5.62 -1.31
CA ALA A 624 13.03 -5.80 -0.59
C ALA A 624 14.00 -4.64 -0.84
N ILE A 625 14.08 -4.18 -2.09
CA ILE A 625 14.89 -3.01 -2.47
C ILE A 625 14.43 -1.78 -1.69
N ASN A 626 13.12 -1.52 -1.65
CA ASN A 626 12.56 -0.39 -0.93
C ASN A 626 12.84 -0.46 0.59
N MET A 627 12.81 -1.64 1.21
CA MET A 627 13.16 -1.83 2.63
C MET A 627 14.64 -1.52 2.90
N TYR A 628 15.53 -1.97 2.01
CA TYR A 628 16.96 -1.65 2.11
C TYR A 628 17.25 -0.16 1.84
N SER A 629 16.59 0.43 0.84
CA SER A 629 16.67 1.87 0.58
C SER A 629 16.20 2.70 1.77
N ALA A 630 15.15 2.25 2.47
CA ALA A 630 14.71 2.88 3.72
C ALA A 630 15.80 2.83 4.79
N TRP A 631 16.42 1.67 5.02
CA TRP A 631 17.53 1.55 5.96
C TRP A 631 18.68 2.52 5.63
N TRP A 632 19.14 2.53 4.37
CA TRP A 632 20.24 3.41 3.96
C TRP A 632 19.86 4.88 4.05
N SER A 633 18.64 5.26 3.69
CA SER A 633 18.13 6.61 3.84
C SER A 633 18.09 7.05 5.32
N PHE A 634 17.66 6.17 6.21
CA PHE A 634 17.68 6.39 7.65
C PHE A 634 19.11 6.62 8.16
N VAL A 635 20.06 5.75 7.78
CA VAL A 635 21.47 5.88 8.14
C VAL A 635 22.06 7.20 7.62
N VAL A 636 21.82 7.56 6.35
CA VAL A 636 22.28 8.82 5.77
C VAL A 636 21.75 10.02 6.56
N GLY A 637 20.46 10.02 6.89
CA GLY A 637 19.84 11.08 7.70
C GLY A 637 20.51 11.24 9.06
N ILE A 638 20.69 10.14 9.79
CA ILE A 638 21.36 10.14 11.10
C ILE A 638 22.81 10.63 10.98
N VAL A 639 23.58 10.08 10.03
CA VAL A 639 25.00 10.42 9.84
C VAL A 639 25.16 11.89 9.49
N VAL A 640 24.39 12.41 8.52
CA VAL A 640 24.46 13.83 8.14
C VAL A 640 24.02 14.72 9.29
N THR A 641 22.97 14.36 10.03
CA THR A 641 22.57 15.11 11.23
C THR A 641 23.68 15.12 12.28
N VAL A 642 24.36 14.00 12.52
CA VAL A 642 25.48 13.94 13.47
C VAL A 642 26.65 14.80 13.00
N LEU A 643 27.14 14.60 11.77
CA LEU A 643 28.29 15.31 11.22
C LEU A 643 28.07 16.83 11.19
N VAL A 644 26.91 17.28 10.69
CA VAL A 644 26.57 18.71 10.67
C VAL A 644 26.45 19.27 12.09
N SER A 645 25.90 18.50 13.04
CA SER A 645 25.79 18.95 14.44
C SER A 645 27.14 19.08 15.15
N LEU A 646 28.15 18.31 14.73
CA LEU A 646 29.50 18.41 15.29
C LEU A 646 30.20 19.72 14.87
N VAL A 647 29.89 20.24 13.68
CA VAL A 647 30.53 21.43 13.10
C VAL A 647 29.67 22.70 13.14
N THR A 648 28.47 22.64 13.72
CA THR A 648 27.56 23.79 13.85
C THR A 648 27.16 24.02 15.31
N ARG A 649 26.55 25.18 15.60
CA ARG A 649 26.22 25.59 16.97
C ARG A 649 24.86 25.05 17.42
N PRO A 650 24.78 24.35 18.56
CA PRO A 650 23.50 23.93 19.15
C PRO A 650 22.74 25.13 19.73
N LYS A 651 21.43 24.96 19.89
CA LYS A 651 20.61 25.93 20.65
C LYS A 651 21.01 25.88 22.14
N PRO A 652 20.85 26.98 22.89
CA PRO A 652 20.98 26.97 24.34
C PRO A 652 20.04 25.95 24.99
N GLU A 653 20.47 25.31 26.10
CA GLU A 653 19.64 24.31 26.79
C GLU A 653 18.29 24.87 27.27
N SER A 654 18.22 26.18 27.56
CA SER A 654 16.98 26.87 27.94
C SER A 654 15.91 26.82 26.84
N GLU A 655 16.31 26.89 25.57
CA GLU A 655 15.41 26.79 24.40
C GLU A 655 15.05 25.32 24.07
N LEU A 656 15.80 24.36 24.59
CA LEU A 656 15.60 22.93 24.35
C LEU A 656 14.75 22.23 25.41
N ARG A 657 14.41 22.94 26.50
CA ARG A 657 13.44 22.45 27.49
C ARG A 657 12.13 22.11 26.79
N ASN A 658 11.54 20.97 27.13
CA ASN A 658 10.35 20.43 26.49
C ASN A 658 10.53 19.99 25.03
N LEU A 659 11.74 20.03 24.47
CA LEU A 659 12.03 19.61 23.08
C LEU A 659 13.11 18.51 22.99
N VAL A 660 13.76 18.18 24.11
CA VAL A 660 14.75 17.09 24.21
C VAL A 660 14.50 16.30 25.49
N MET A 661 14.43 14.97 25.42
CA MET A 661 14.08 14.12 26.57
C MET A 661 15.01 14.32 27.76
N GLY A 662 16.32 14.39 27.52
CA GLY A 662 17.31 14.61 28.61
C GLY A 662 17.20 15.97 29.31
N LEU A 663 16.41 16.91 28.79
CA LEU A 663 16.19 18.25 29.35
C LEU A 663 14.72 18.49 29.75
N THR A 664 13.88 17.47 29.65
CA THR A 664 12.43 17.57 29.85
C THR A 664 12.02 16.70 31.03
N THR A 665 11.40 17.30 32.03
CA THR A 665 10.78 16.55 33.13
C THR A 665 9.50 15.90 32.62
N LEU A 666 9.50 14.57 32.53
CA LEU A 666 8.30 13.83 32.13
C LEU A 666 7.21 13.99 33.22
N PRO A 667 5.93 14.17 32.82
CA PRO A 667 4.82 14.25 33.76
C PRO A 667 4.77 12.99 34.62
N ASP A 668 4.65 13.17 35.94
CA ASP A 668 4.35 12.06 36.83
C ASP A 668 2.94 11.54 36.51
N GLU A 669 2.80 10.22 36.37
CA GLU A 669 1.52 9.56 36.10
C GLU A 669 0.56 9.68 37.29
N GLY A 670 1.04 10.08 38.47
CA GLY A 670 0.27 10.16 39.71
C GLY A 670 -0.05 8.78 40.29
N PRO A 671 -0.61 8.70 41.51
CA PRO A 671 -0.95 7.43 42.14
C PRO A 671 -2.04 6.73 41.33
N CYS A 672 -1.70 5.58 40.74
CA CYS A 672 -2.66 4.68 40.12
C CYS A 672 -2.34 3.22 40.43
N PRO A 673 -3.37 2.36 40.48
CA PRO A 673 -3.16 0.93 40.61
C PRO A 673 -2.24 0.40 39.51
N TRP A 674 -1.43 -0.61 39.83
CA TRP A 674 -0.45 -1.20 38.91
C TRP A 674 -1.06 -1.66 37.58
N TYR A 675 -2.33 -2.09 37.57
CA TYR A 675 -3.06 -2.54 36.37
C TYR A 675 -3.54 -1.40 35.45
N GLN A 676 -3.46 -0.14 35.89
CA GLN A 676 -3.78 1.03 35.06
C GLN A 676 -2.55 1.64 34.40
N LYS A 677 -1.35 1.16 34.75
CA LYS A 677 -0.09 1.67 34.20
C LYS A 677 0.06 1.26 32.72
N PRO A 678 0.32 2.20 31.80
CA PRO A 678 0.52 1.90 30.38
C PRO A 678 1.60 0.85 30.14
N ILE A 679 2.70 0.88 30.91
CA ILE A 679 3.83 -0.04 30.74
C ILE A 679 3.46 -1.51 30.93
N LEU A 680 2.48 -1.81 31.80
CA LEU A 680 2.00 -3.18 32.01
C LEU A 680 1.36 -3.70 30.73
N TRP A 681 0.40 -2.94 30.17
CA TRP A 681 -0.31 -3.35 28.96
C TRP A 681 0.59 -3.38 27.74
N ALA A 682 1.53 -2.45 27.63
CA ALA A 682 2.57 -2.50 26.59
C ALA A 682 3.40 -3.80 26.69
N SER A 683 3.74 -4.23 27.92
CA SER A 683 4.46 -5.47 28.18
C SER A 683 3.63 -6.72 27.85
N VAL A 684 2.33 -6.70 28.12
CA VAL A 684 1.39 -7.78 27.71
C VAL A 684 1.34 -7.88 26.19
N VAL A 685 1.17 -6.76 25.47
CA VAL A 685 1.16 -6.75 24.00
C VAL A 685 2.50 -7.25 23.44
N ALA A 686 3.63 -6.84 24.02
CA ALA A 686 4.95 -7.32 23.61
C ALA A 686 5.12 -8.83 23.86
N ALA A 687 4.62 -9.36 24.98
CA ALA A 687 4.68 -10.79 25.27
C ALA A 687 3.84 -11.62 24.28
N ILE A 688 2.64 -11.14 23.93
CA ILE A 688 1.80 -11.78 22.90
C ILE A 688 2.51 -11.73 21.55
N LEU A 689 3.13 -10.60 21.20
CA LEU A 689 3.90 -10.46 19.97
C LEU A 689 5.03 -11.51 19.87
N VAL A 690 5.77 -11.72 20.96
CA VAL A 690 6.81 -12.76 21.01
C VAL A 690 6.19 -14.14 20.80
N ALA A 691 5.09 -14.46 21.50
CA ALA A 691 4.40 -15.73 21.34
C ALA A 691 3.94 -15.98 19.89
N VAL A 692 3.38 -14.97 19.22
CA VAL A 692 2.98 -15.05 17.81
C VAL A 692 4.17 -15.33 16.90
N ASN A 693 5.30 -14.65 17.11
CA ASN A 693 6.51 -14.91 16.31
C ASN A 693 7.07 -16.32 16.51
N VAL A 694 6.97 -16.86 17.73
CA VAL A 694 7.36 -18.25 18.02
C VAL A 694 6.41 -19.25 17.35
N ILE A 695 5.09 -18.98 17.35
CA ILE A 695 4.08 -19.85 16.71
C ILE A 695 4.32 -19.95 15.21
N PHE A 696 4.68 -18.85 14.56
CA PHE A 696 4.90 -18.78 13.11
C PHE A 696 6.38 -18.82 12.70
N TRP A 697 7.26 -19.39 13.55
CA TRP A 697 8.70 -19.42 13.30
C TRP A 697 9.09 -20.19 12.03
#